data_AF-A0A836IVG3-F1
#
_entry.id   AF-A0A836IVG3-F1
#
_cell.length_a   1.000
_cell.length_b   1.000
_cell.length_c   1.000
_cell.angle_alpha   90.00
_cell.angle_beta   90.00
_cell.angle_gamma   90.00
#
_symmetry.space_group_name_H-M   'P 1'
#
loop_
_entity.id
_entity.type
_entity.pdbx_description
1 polymer ?
#
loop_
_entity_poly.entity_id
_entity_poly.type
_entity_poly.pdbx_seq_one_letter_code
_entity_poly.pdbx_strand_id
1 'polypeptide(L)'
;MHRSRTCNGWRVARRHSRSGTSITCSSFSKSSLVSSSALRLSSRAVASLSVAGLRRMSTSSRIPTRTAALQEPVRRCQTPAATTAASSSDMVSRDSVSFLSALLEPEKTVSLEDTTRIYETMDVVERCDVYDPSLPNATSPMRPAGGNTALHTGLDDESVADGTSSLPAYPLQAAHAQGRLWSHFWGAPATTAEGGLSDATAEPPEWFVQLCRDLYFRTDSRAADKRIADNLDTVAQESDPLADQAASEAANSAGGRPGAALSTSTTPPPPFPADDIPSSATPAQRADSVVEVDPYIWLPFDLLDVKDYNVGPYTFPPTATYTAEQQVKLCLGQPHKEYVHFCNTYCFPERWQIPTSMGTQPARLLVDPSCPTPVVFLQLSPFFPPAMWLPMKPSVAAIRGVLSSFATQAFVHREEHHAAFAHRYETAKRVMALQQLPTTNEGDVLRFSAYEARNTPYLDAPLCEYPNQQEFFLGEYDDPERLLEHFDLCPFVFAISHLRTVTDLQAERMTPTIEGAGVAPSLFRCIFSKALIQISVHLSAEVKLPPQDPEAFHFMWKDSQVVPKMKIPVFARVSWPDNRNLCGGGRLAPRFNKFFNTEFASDMPVDAILSVYYVMQWAQRVQDLLGVRGMRQRVAELEAAAHLPEPARLYPGTREIPNPEYTTQERLGMHIQYLSHLGDPKVLDTILALLPTASAPVRMGCAKAALIAGDRELFRRIVSSEPPGRMQHYMTKLVVKRKTRDLVDPEPRLLEDQYEFAAPLWTKRGTRIDRNTLEGAVDAARLLR
;
A
#
# COMPACT_ATOMS: atom_id res chain seq x y z
N MET A 1 -17.75 -44.73 -49.14
CA MET A 1 -17.16 -44.94 -50.49
C MET A 1 -15.76 -44.30 -50.53
N HIS A 2 -14.96 -44.56 -51.56
CA HIS A 2 -13.51 -44.28 -51.61
C HIS A 2 -13.13 -43.12 -52.55
N ARG A 3 -11.95 -42.50 -52.29
CA ARG A 3 -11.18 -41.56 -53.15
C ARG A 3 -11.84 -40.16 -53.33
N SER A 4 -11.17 -38.99 -53.31
CA SER A 4 -9.82 -38.50 -53.73
C SER A 4 -9.63 -38.43 -55.26
N ARG A 5 -9.06 -37.41 -55.91
CA ARG A 5 -8.35 -36.17 -55.53
C ARG A 5 -9.01 -34.97 -56.30
N THR A 6 -8.49 -33.76 -56.57
CA THR A 6 -7.11 -33.19 -56.55
C THR A 6 -7.13 -31.67 -56.38
N CYS A 7 -5.97 -31.11 -56.00
CA CYS A 7 -5.65 -29.69 -55.85
C CYS A 7 -5.76 -28.86 -57.15
N ASN A 8 -5.81 -27.53 -57.00
CA ASN A 8 -5.00 -26.64 -57.83
C ASN A 8 -4.58 -25.38 -57.05
N GLY A 9 -3.34 -24.93 -57.26
CA GLY A 9 -2.79 -23.73 -56.60
C GLY A 9 -1.43 -23.38 -57.17
N TRP A 10 -1.15 -22.08 -57.34
CA TRP A 10 0.09 -21.57 -57.95
C TRP A 10 0.85 -20.62 -57.02
N ARG A 11 2.12 -20.33 -57.36
CA ARG A 11 3.20 -20.10 -56.39
C ARG A 11 3.88 -18.73 -56.46
N VAL A 12 4.15 -18.20 -55.26
CA VAL A 12 5.45 -17.68 -54.75
C VAL A 12 6.24 -16.65 -55.59
N ALA A 13 6.63 -15.56 -54.92
CA ALA A 13 7.90 -14.87 -55.18
C ALA A 13 8.78 -14.88 -53.90
N ARG A 14 9.99 -15.43 -53.96
CA ARG A 14 10.98 -15.39 -52.85
C ARG A 14 12.41 -15.69 -53.36
N ARG A 15 13.33 -14.73 -53.24
CA ARG A 15 14.81 -14.84 -53.40
C ARG A 15 15.45 -13.71 -52.55
N HIS A 16 16.64 -13.82 -51.96
CA HIS A 16 17.66 -14.87 -52.05
C HIS A 16 18.40 -15.15 -50.72
N SER A 17 19.24 -16.18 -50.72
CA SER A 17 20.11 -16.71 -49.63
C SER A 17 21.45 -15.94 -49.51
N ARG A 18 22.39 -16.15 -48.56
CA ARG A 18 22.80 -17.27 -47.64
C ARG A 18 23.10 -16.70 -46.22
N SER A 19 23.56 -17.39 -45.15
CA SER A 19 24.19 -18.72 -44.87
C SER A 19 23.55 -19.34 -43.59
N GLY A 20 24.04 -20.33 -42.82
CA GLY A 20 25.29 -21.13 -42.72
C GLY A 20 26.32 -20.52 -41.75
N THR A 21 26.97 -21.25 -40.81
CA THR A 21 27.04 -22.71 -40.53
C THR A 21 26.84 -23.07 -39.04
N SER A 22 26.51 -24.34 -38.76
CA SER A 22 26.59 -24.97 -37.44
C SER A 22 27.45 -26.25 -37.54
N ILE A 23 28.05 -26.67 -36.41
CA ILE A 23 28.77 -27.96 -36.30
C ILE A 23 28.34 -28.64 -35.00
N THR A 24 27.78 -29.83 -35.12
CA THR A 24 27.58 -30.78 -34.02
C THR A 24 28.47 -32.00 -34.25
N CYS A 25 29.20 -32.42 -33.22
CA CYS A 25 29.84 -33.73 -33.16
C CYS A 25 29.58 -34.35 -31.78
N SER A 26 29.46 -35.66 -31.74
CA SER A 26 29.07 -36.43 -30.57
C SER A 26 30.03 -37.60 -30.35
N SER A 27 30.11 -38.07 -29.09
CA SER A 27 30.84 -39.25 -28.62
C SER A 27 32.38 -39.24 -28.78
N PHE A 28 33.09 -39.57 -27.69
CA PHE A 28 33.53 -40.95 -27.48
C PHE A 28 33.96 -41.17 -26.03
N SER A 29 33.82 -42.40 -25.54
CA SER A 29 34.37 -42.83 -24.26
C SER A 29 35.72 -43.54 -24.46
N LYS A 30 36.68 -43.27 -23.58
CA LYS A 30 37.81 -44.17 -23.29
C LYS A 30 38.51 -43.78 -22.00
N SER A 31 38.83 -44.78 -21.19
CA SER A 31 39.68 -44.66 -20.01
C SER A 31 41.12 -45.08 -20.35
N SER A 32 42.09 -44.49 -19.65
CA SER A 32 43.40 -45.12 -19.42
C SER A 32 44.07 -44.46 -18.22
N LEU A 33 44.75 -45.26 -17.38
CA LEU A 33 45.59 -44.76 -16.31
C LEU A 33 47.02 -44.58 -16.82
N VAL A 34 47.69 -43.51 -16.39
CA VAL A 34 49.14 -43.52 -16.14
C VAL A 34 49.38 -42.83 -14.80
N SER A 35 50.32 -43.34 -14.02
CA SER A 35 50.64 -42.87 -12.66
C SER A 35 52.06 -42.33 -12.59
N SER A 36 52.44 -41.79 -11.43
CA SER A 36 53.79 -41.38 -11.01
C SER A 36 54.36 -40.11 -11.66
N SER A 37 55.25 -39.33 -11.03
CA SER A 37 55.61 -39.17 -9.59
C SER A 37 56.59 -37.99 -9.44
N ALA A 38 56.71 -37.45 -8.22
CA ALA A 38 57.90 -36.73 -7.72
C ALA A 38 58.15 -35.32 -8.36
N LEU A 39 58.91 -34.37 -7.77
CA LEU A 39 59.65 -34.31 -6.49
C LEU A 39 59.98 -32.84 -6.09
N ARG A 40 60.36 -32.64 -4.81
CA ARG A 40 61.14 -31.54 -4.18
C ARG A 40 60.42 -30.34 -3.56
N LEU A 41 60.95 -29.95 -2.39
CA LEU A 41 60.65 -28.76 -1.59
C LEU A 41 61.78 -27.72 -1.70
N SER A 42 61.45 -26.44 -1.51
CA SER A 42 62.28 -25.42 -0.83
C SER A 42 61.35 -24.25 -0.46
N SER A 43 61.10 -23.81 0.78
CA SER A 43 61.89 -23.61 2.01
C SER A 43 62.45 -22.18 2.18
N ARG A 44 61.90 -21.48 3.20
CA ARG A 44 62.43 -20.31 3.98
C ARG A 44 62.90 -19.02 3.28
N ALA A 45 62.14 -17.94 3.52
CA ALA A 45 62.53 -16.70 4.26
C ALA A 45 61.25 -15.82 4.35
N VAL A 46 60.73 -15.31 5.48
CA VAL A 46 61.31 -14.59 6.64
C VAL A 46 62.00 -13.29 6.26
N ALA A 47 61.25 -12.19 6.29
CA ALA A 47 61.75 -10.81 6.32
C ALA A 47 60.79 -9.93 7.14
N SER A 48 61.06 -9.81 8.44
CA SER A 48 60.32 -8.90 9.34
C SER A 48 60.99 -7.52 9.37
N LEU A 49 60.26 -6.47 9.01
CA LEU A 49 60.69 -5.08 9.20
C LEU A 49 59.65 -4.30 9.99
N SER A 50 59.94 -4.12 11.28
CA SER A 50 59.28 -3.14 12.13
C SER A 50 60.06 -1.82 12.10
N VAL A 51 59.35 -0.70 12.00
CA VAL A 51 59.88 0.63 12.26
C VAL A 51 58.91 1.32 13.22
N ALA A 52 59.45 1.96 14.26
CA ALA A 52 58.66 2.53 15.35
C ALA A 52 59.07 3.97 15.65
N GLY A 53 58.10 4.80 16.03
CA GLY A 53 58.25 6.22 16.36
C GLY A 53 57.42 7.12 15.44
N LEU A 54 56.87 8.25 15.90
CA LEU A 54 57.02 8.91 17.21
C LEU A 54 55.70 9.03 18.00
N ARG A 55 55.85 9.22 19.31
CA ARG A 55 54.77 9.62 20.22
C ARG A 55 54.39 11.09 20.01
N ARG A 56 53.12 11.43 20.25
CA ARG A 56 52.77 12.64 21.01
C ARG A 56 51.59 12.33 21.94
N MET A 57 51.67 12.79 23.18
CA MET A 57 50.58 12.68 24.16
C MET A 57 50.03 14.07 24.47
N SER A 58 48.73 14.15 24.74
CA SER A 58 48.12 15.24 25.49
C SER A 58 46.96 14.68 26.31
N THR A 59 47.13 14.67 27.63
CA THR A 59 46.11 14.28 28.62
C THR A 59 45.17 15.44 28.93
N SER A 60 43.89 15.19 29.25
CA SER A 60 43.37 15.34 30.63
C SER A 60 41.83 15.23 30.73
N SER A 61 41.34 14.46 31.70
CA SER A 61 40.12 14.64 32.56
C SER A 61 38.85 15.34 32.01
N ARG A 62 37.62 14.90 32.32
CA ARG A 62 37.06 14.63 33.67
C ARG A 62 35.86 13.65 33.64
N ILE A 63 35.52 13.09 34.81
CA ILE A 63 34.31 12.27 35.09
C ILE A 63 33.59 12.85 36.32
N PRO A 64 32.25 13.03 36.25
CA PRO A 64 31.36 12.65 37.37
C PRO A 64 29.94 12.17 36.93
N THR A 65 29.12 11.44 37.70
CA THR A 65 29.34 10.47 38.80
C THR A 65 28.09 9.59 39.01
N ARG A 66 28.21 8.29 38.70
CA ARG A 66 27.82 7.13 39.56
C ARG A 66 26.50 7.17 40.38
N THR A 67 25.54 6.32 39.98
CA THR A 67 24.50 5.67 40.82
C THR A 67 24.36 4.22 40.33
N ALA A 68 24.56 3.17 41.14
CA ALA A 68 23.62 2.63 42.12
C ALA A 68 22.29 2.21 41.44
N ALA A 69 22.10 0.99 40.93
CA ALA A 69 22.42 -0.36 41.42
C ALA A 69 21.55 -0.81 42.61
N LEU A 70 20.43 -1.48 42.30
CA LEU A 70 19.62 -2.30 43.19
C LEU A 70 19.38 -3.65 42.49
N GLN A 71 19.74 -4.74 43.17
CA GLN A 71 19.40 -6.11 42.77
C GLN A 71 18.48 -6.69 43.84
N GLU A 72 17.35 -7.27 43.45
CA GLU A 72 16.53 -8.08 44.34
C GLU A 72 16.62 -9.57 43.95
N PRO A 73 16.82 -10.50 44.91
CA PRO A 73 17.03 -11.91 44.61
C PRO A 73 15.71 -12.68 44.53
N VAL A 74 15.31 -13.07 43.31
CA VAL A 74 14.19 -14.01 43.11
C VAL A 74 14.52 -15.36 43.76
N ARG A 75 13.80 -15.71 44.84
CA ARG A 75 13.95 -17.00 45.51
C ARG A 75 13.40 -18.13 44.66
N ARG A 76 14.21 -19.17 44.43
CA ARG A 76 13.71 -20.48 43.99
C ARG A 76 12.85 -21.11 45.07
N CYS A 77 11.64 -21.51 44.71
CA CYS A 77 10.94 -22.63 45.34
C CYS A 77 10.75 -23.72 44.28
N GLN A 78 11.17 -24.95 44.60
CA GLN A 78 10.94 -26.13 43.75
C GLN A 78 10.01 -27.10 44.50
N THR A 79 8.92 -27.49 43.86
CA THR A 79 8.20 -28.74 44.15
C THR A 79 7.59 -29.28 42.84
N PRO A 80 7.49 -30.60 42.64
CA PRO A 80 7.24 -31.19 41.32
C PRO A 80 5.80 -31.69 41.12
N ALA A 81 5.55 -32.16 39.90
CA ALA A 81 4.56 -33.15 39.43
C ALA A 81 3.72 -32.62 38.25
N ALA A 82 3.64 -33.44 37.19
CA ALA A 82 3.00 -33.09 35.93
C ALA A 82 1.52 -33.50 35.88
N THR A 83 0.74 -32.80 35.07
CA THR A 83 -0.44 -33.34 34.39
C THR A 83 -0.47 -32.82 32.95
N THR A 84 -0.76 -33.70 31.99
CA THR A 84 -0.87 -33.35 30.57
C THR A 84 -2.10 -32.49 30.31
N ALA A 85 -1.94 -31.38 29.59
CA ALA A 85 -3.05 -30.57 29.07
C ALA A 85 -2.73 -30.08 27.65
N ALA A 86 -3.70 -30.14 26.75
CA ALA A 86 -3.55 -29.64 25.39
C ALA A 86 -3.75 -28.12 25.36
N SER A 87 -2.77 -27.37 24.87
CA SER A 87 -2.88 -25.93 24.69
C SER A 87 -3.66 -25.60 23.41
N SER A 88 -4.93 -25.20 23.57
CA SER A 88 -5.56 -24.28 22.63
C SER A 88 -4.74 -22.99 22.59
N SER A 89 -4.42 -22.51 21.39
CA SER A 89 -3.68 -21.24 21.23
C SER A 89 -4.64 -20.07 21.40
N ASP A 90 -4.80 -19.57 22.63
CA ASP A 90 -5.62 -18.41 22.91
C ASP A 90 -5.13 -17.15 22.20
N MET A 91 -6.06 -16.28 21.82
CA MET A 91 -5.76 -15.00 21.16
C MET A 91 -5.26 -13.98 22.18
N VAL A 92 -3.95 -13.96 22.43
CA VAL A 92 -3.29 -12.82 23.07
C VAL A 92 -3.35 -11.61 22.13
N SER A 93 -3.75 -10.44 22.64
CA SER A 93 -3.72 -9.19 21.88
C SER A 93 -2.29 -8.91 21.41
N ARG A 94 -2.12 -8.63 20.11
CA ARG A 94 -0.83 -8.31 19.48
C ARG A 94 -0.43 -6.83 19.61
N ASP A 95 -1.10 -6.11 20.49
CA ASP A 95 -0.91 -4.68 20.67
C ASP A 95 0.25 -4.42 21.66
N SER A 96 1.18 -3.55 21.26
CA SER A 96 2.35 -3.02 22.01
C SER A 96 3.69 -3.77 22.05
N VAL A 97 3.89 -4.93 21.40
CA VAL A 97 5.25 -5.49 21.22
C VAL A 97 6.02 -4.69 20.16
N SER A 98 7.19 -4.14 20.52
CA SER A 98 8.04 -3.40 19.58
C SER A 98 8.82 -4.34 18.65
N PHE A 99 9.20 -3.85 17.46
CA PHE A 99 9.97 -4.62 16.49
C PHE A 99 11.37 -5.00 17.03
N LEU A 100 12.04 -4.08 17.73
CA LEU A 100 13.27 -4.37 18.48
C LEU A 100 13.08 -5.45 19.56
N SER A 101 11.99 -5.42 20.34
CA SER A 101 11.74 -6.50 21.32
C SER A 101 11.51 -7.85 20.65
N ALA A 102 10.76 -7.91 19.55
CA ALA A 102 10.55 -9.15 18.79
C ALA A 102 11.83 -9.67 18.09
N LEU A 103 12.85 -8.81 17.88
CA LEU A 103 14.17 -9.20 17.40
C LEU A 103 15.08 -9.79 18.49
N LEU A 104 14.96 -9.29 19.73
CA LEU A 104 15.83 -9.67 20.85
C LEU A 104 15.25 -10.84 21.67
N GLU A 105 13.94 -10.83 21.86
CA GLU A 105 13.16 -11.85 22.56
C GLU A 105 12.08 -12.40 21.60
N PRO A 106 12.47 -13.19 20.58
CA PRO A 106 11.52 -13.76 19.62
C PRO A 106 10.49 -14.68 20.29
N GLU A 107 9.27 -14.68 19.75
CA GLU A 107 8.16 -15.51 20.23
C GLU A 107 8.54 -16.99 20.27
N LYS A 108 8.07 -17.71 21.31
CA LYS A 108 8.23 -19.17 21.40
C LYS A 108 7.19 -19.85 20.51
N THR A 109 7.64 -20.74 19.63
CA THR A 109 6.83 -21.31 18.55
C THR A 109 6.68 -22.84 18.68
N VAL A 110 7.77 -23.57 18.46
CA VAL A 110 7.86 -25.03 18.49
C VAL A 110 9.11 -25.40 19.27
N SER A 111 8.95 -26.24 20.29
CA SER A 111 10.06 -26.80 21.06
C SER A 111 10.77 -27.89 20.26
N LEU A 112 12.05 -27.68 19.96
CA LEU A 112 12.93 -28.66 19.35
C LEU A 112 13.98 -29.11 20.38
N GLU A 113 13.84 -30.33 20.89
CA GLU A 113 14.76 -30.91 21.88
C GLU A 113 16.03 -31.44 21.21
N ASP A 114 17.20 -30.99 21.69
CA ASP A 114 18.51 -31.58 21.39
C ASP A 114 19.18 -32.03 22.69
N THR A 115 20.13 -32.96 22.55
CA THR A 115 21.05 -33.45 23.57
C THR A 115 21.76 -32.36 24.39
N THR A 116 21.93 -31.14 23.86
CA THR A 116 22.63 -30.04 24.54
C THR A 116 21.73 -28.90 25.02
N ARG A 117 20.52 -28.75 24.45
CA ARG A 117 19.61 -27.62 24.69
C ARG A 117 18.23 -27.88 24.09
N ILE A 118 17.27 -27.03 24.44
CA ILE A 118 16.00 -26.92 23.73
C ILE A 118 16.04 -25.64 22.88
N TYR A 119 15.61 -25.71 21.62
CA TYR A 119 15.46 -24.56 20.74
C TYR A 119 13.97 -24.29 20.48
N GLU A 120 13.46 -23.18 21.02
CA GLU A 120 12.02 -22.88 21.07
C GLU A 120 11.59 -21.70 20.17
N THR A 121 12.54 -21.04 19.50
CA THR A 121 12.34 -19.71 18.87
C THR A 121 12.62 -19.69 17.37
N MET A 122 12.41 -20.82 16.69
CA MET A 122 12.43 -20.87 15.22
C MET A 122 11.15 -20.24 14.67
N ASP A 123 11.23 -19.31 13.72
CA ASP A 123 10.04 -18.84 13.01
C ASP A 123 9.62 -19.90 11.98
N VAL A 124 8.77 -20.85 12.39
CA VAL A 124 8.35 -22.02 11.60
C VAL A 124 7.19 -21.67 10.67
N VAL A 125 7.23 -22.18 9.42
CA VAL A 125 6.13 -22.13 8.46
C VAL A 125 4.80 -22.57 9.10
N GLU A 126 3.73 -21.83 8.81
CA GLU A 126 2.41 -22.10 9.37
C GLU A 126 1.86 -23.45 8.87
N ARG A 127 1.01 -24.09 9.68
CA ARG A 127 0.34 -25.33 9.26
C ARG A 127 -0.57 -25.03 8.08
N CYS A 128 -0.72 -25.99 7.18
CA CYS A 128 -1.62 -25.89 6.03
C CYS A 128 -3.03 -25.48 6.49
N ASP A 129 -3.60 -24.46 5.83
CA ASP A 129 -4.95 -24.00 6.13
C ASP A 129 -5.97 -25.11 5.84
N VAL A 130 -6.98 -25.23 6.71
CA VAL A 130 -8.08 -26.18 6.56
C VAL A 130 -9.38 -25.38 6.53
N TYR A 131 -10.08 -25.42 5.39
CA TYR A 131 -11.44 -24.88 5.30
C TYR A 131 -12.39 -25.78 6.09
N ASP A 132 -12.94 -25.24 7.19
CA ASP A 132 -13.98 -25.88 8.00
C ASP A 132 -15.36 -25.32 7.61
N PRO A 133 -16.25 -26.12 6.98
CA PRO A 133 -17.58 -25.66 6.59
C PRO A 133 -18.52 -25.32 7.76
N SER A 134 -18.14 -25.63 9.02
CA SER A 134 -18.91 -25.29 10.22
C SER A 134 -18.61 -23.88 10.75
N LEU A 135 -17.51 -23.26 10.32
CA LEU A 135 -17.15 -21.90 10.71
C LEU A 135 -17.82 -20.87 9.76
N PRO A 136 -18.55 -19.86 10.28
CA PRO A 136 -19.18 -18.86 9.44
C PRO A 136 -18.18 -17.83 8.91
N ASN A 137 -18.26 -17.52 7.61
CA ASN A 137 -17.41 -16.50 6.96
C ASN A 137 -17.58 -15.08 7.55
N ALA A 138 -18.74 -14.78 8.12
CA ALA A 138 -18.95 -13.57 8.90
C ALA A 138 -19.04 -13.94 10.39
N THR A 139 -18.12 -13.43 11.20
CA THR A 139 -18.28 -13.42 12.65
C THR A 139 -19.40 -12.45 13.01
N SER A 140 -20.58 -12.97 13.37
CA SER A 140 -21.70 -12.16 13.83
C SER A 140 -21.24 -11.14 14.89
N PRO A 141 -21.59 -9.84 14.76
CA PRO A 141 -21.14 -8.84 15.71
C PRO A 141 -21.58 -9.24 17.13
N MET A 142 -20.60 -9.38 18.02
CA MET A 142 -20.79 -9.97 19.35
C MET A 142 -21.63 -9.02 20.21
N ARG A 143 -22.95 -9.16 20.12
CA ARG A 143 -23.94 -8.40 20.89
C ARG A 143 -23.57 -8.50 22.38
N PRO A 144 -23.37 -7.39 23.11
CA PRO A 144 -22.84 -7.43 24.46
C PRO A 144 -23.75 -8.27 25.36
N ALA A 145 -23.15 -9.29 25.99
CA ALA A 145 -23.89 -10.33 26.70
C ALA A 145 -24.42 -9.82 28.05
N GLY A 146 -25.65 -9.30 28.06
CA GLY A 146 -26.30 -8.77 29.25
C GLY A 146 -27.81 -8.60 29.10
N GLY A 147 -28.56 -9.70 29.17
CA GLY A 147 -30.03 -9.67 29.28
C GLY A 147 -30.78 -10.59 28.29
N ASN A 148 -31.32 -11.68 28.82
CA ASN A 148 -32.43 -12.46 28.24
C ASN A 148 -33.72 -11.60 28.20
N THR A 149 -34.77 -11.74 27.37
CA THR A 149 -35.18 -12.64 26.25
C THR A 149 -36.49 -12.05 25.66
N ALA A 150 -37.04 -12.32 24.47
CA ALA A 150 -36.70 -13.15 23.29
C ALA A 150 -37.51 -12.63 22.06
N LEU A 151 -37.64 -13.46 21.00
CA LEU A 151 -38.74 -13.50 20.00
C LEU A 151 -39.37 -12.17 19.51
N HIS A 152 -39.00 -11.75 18.29
CA HIS A 152 -39.87 -10.91 17.46
C HIS A 152 -40.85 -11.77 16.66
N THR A 153 -42.11 -11.84 17.11
CA THR A 153 -43.23 -12.39 16.32
C THR A 153 -44.53 -11.64 16.62
N GLY A 154 -44.92 -10.75 15.69
CA GLY A 154 -46.31 -10.38 15.39
C GLY A 154 -47.19 -9.69 16.43
N LEU A 155 -47.56 -8.44 16.11
CA LEU A 155 -48.85 -7.77 16.39
C LEU A 155 -49.18 -7.31 17.83
N ASP A 156 -49.66 -6.05 17.88
CA ASP A 156 -50.76 -5.46 18.66
C ASP A 156 -50.97 -5.86 20.15
N ASP A 157 -50.82 -4.91 21.09
CA ASP A 157 -51.95 -4.09 21.61
C ASP A 157 -51.48 -2.99 22.61
N GLU A 158 -52.42 -2.26 23.24
CA GLU A 158 -52.22 -1.03 24.04
C GLU A 158 -51.53 -1.17 25.42
N SER A 159 -50.59 -0.24 25.68
CA SER A 159 -50.35 0.46 26.96
C SER A 159 -49.91 -0.30 28.24
N VAL A 160 -48.87 0.25 28.89
CA VAL A 160 -48.93 0.87 30.24
C VAL A 160 -47.58 1.56 30.49
N ALA A 161 -47.58 2.71 31.15
CA ALA A 161 -46.37 3.43 31.53
C ALA A 161 -45.97 3.12 32.97
N ASP A 162 -44.68 2.90 33.23
CA ASP A 162 -44.06 3.24 34.50
C ASP A 162 -42.60 3.69 34.30
N GLY A 163 -42.08 4.49 35.22
CA GLY A 163 -40.99 5.44 34.95
C GLY A 163 -39.62 5.09 35.52
N THR A 164 -38.71 4.58 34.69
CA THR A 164 -37.26 4.78 34.86
C THR A 164 -36.62 5.14 33.52
N SER A 165 -36.09 6.36 33.39
CA SER A 165 -35.62 6.91 32.12
C SER A 165 -34.24 6.37 31.70
N SER A 166 -34.23 5.24 30.99
CA SER A 166 -33.17 4.97 30.02
C SER A 166 -33.34 5.94 28.85
N LEU A 167 -32.26 6.64 28.49
CA LEU A 167 -32.22 7.38 27.23
C LEU A 167 -32.35 6.38 26.06
N PRO A 168 -33.09 6.72 24.98
CA PRO A 168 -33.12 5.87 23.79
C PRO A 168 -31.70 5.73 23.24
N ALA A 169 -31.32 4.52 22.83
CA ALA A 169 -29.94 4.21 22.43
C ALA A 169 -29.44 5.05 21.23
N TYR A 170 -30.37 5.58 20.44
CA TYR A 170 -30.14 6.46 19.29
C TYR A 170 -31.18 7.58 19.28
N PRO A 171 -30.91 8.73 19.93
CA PRO A 171 -31.89 9.80 20.11
C PRO A 171 -32.28 10.51 18.82
N LEU A 172 -31.40 10.62 17.82
CA LEU A 172 -31.71 11.29 16.55
C LEU A 172 -32.64 10.43 15.70
N GLN A 173 -32.38 9.11 15.59
CA GLN A 173 -33.27 8.15 14.95
C GLN A 173 -34.64 8.10 15.65
N ALA A 174 -34.68 8.14 16.98
CA ALA A 174 -35.94 8.21 17.73
C ALA A 174 -36.72 9.51 17.48
N ALA A 175 -36.03 10.66 17.39
CA ALA A 175 -36.66 11.94 17.05
C ALA A 175 -37.15 11.99 15.59
N HIS A 176 -36.38 11.41 14.66
CA HIS A 176 -36.76 11.28 13.25
C HIS A 176 -38.06 10.47 13.07
N ALA A 177 -38.17 9.32 13.73
CA ALA A 177 -39.39 8.51 13.76
C ALA A 177 -40.61 9.24 14.37
N GLN A 178 -40.37 10.25 15.22
CA GLN A 178 -41.42 11.13 15.78
C GLN A 178 -41.69 12.39 14.94
N GLY A 179 -41.07 12.54 13.76
CA GLY A 179 -41.18 13.74 12.92
C GLY A 179 -40.41 14.97 13.46
N ARG A 180 -39.60 14.79 14.50
CA ARG A 180 -38.88 15.84 15.26
C ARG A 180 -37.40 15.97 14.89
N LEU A 181 -37.01 15.53 13.69
CA LEU A 181 -35.62 15.58 13.23
C LEU A 181 -35.02 17.00 13.31
N TRP A 182 -35.79 18.01 12.92
CA TRP A 182 -35.30 19.39 12.77
C TRP A 182 -34.96 20.08 14.10
N SER A 183 -35.59 19.71 15.22
CA SER A 183 -35.25 20.26 16.55
C SER A 183 -33.92 19.73 17.10
N HIS A 184 -33.27 18.78 16.44
CA HIS A 184 -31.92 18.30 16.77
C HIS A 184 -30.81 18.95 15.94
N PHE A 185 -31.13 19.83 14.97
CA PHE A 185 -30.13 20.59 14.25
C PHE A 185 -29.58 21.74 15.11
N TRP A 186 -28.27 21.96 15.05
CA TRP A 186 -27.61 23.05 15.76
C TRP A 186 -28.21 24.42 15.37
N GLY A 187 -28.57 25.22 16.37
CA GLY A 187 -29.18 26.53 16.18
C GLY A 187 -30.68 26.51 15.84
N ALA A 188 -31.35 25.35 15.86
CA ALA A 188 -32.81 25.28 15.77
C ALA A 188 -33.47 26.11 16.89
N PRO A 189 -34.56 26.85 16.62
CA PRO A 189 -35.22 27.69 17.61
C PRO A 189 -35.88 26.83 18.69
N ALA A 190 -35.28 26.77 19.87
CA ALA A 190 -35.87 26.15 21.04
C ALA A 190 -37.08 26.96 21.52
N THR A 191 -38.27 26.62 21.03
CA THR A 191 -39.53 27.24 21.45
C THR A 191 -39.82 26.88 22.91
N THR A 192 -39.49 27.81 23.81
CA THR A 192 -39.82 27.73 25.24
C THR A 192 -41.34 27.69 25.41
N ALA A 193 -41.85 26.51 25.80
CA ALA A 193 -43.28 26.24 25.89
C ALA A 193 -43.95 26.88 27.12
N GLU A 194 -44.19 28.19 27.07
CA GLU A 194 -45.13 28.84 27.99
C GLU A 194 -46.58 28.47 27.61
N GLY A 195 -47.07 27.35 28.17
CA GLY A 195 -48.50 27.11 28.36
C GLY A 195 -49.27 26.43 27.22
N GLY A 196 -49.09 25.10 27.08
CA GLY A 196 -50.16 24.20 26.62
C GLY A 196 -50.39 24.04 25.11
N LEU A 197 -50.14 22.82 24.62
CA LEU A 197 -50.53 22.30 23.29
C LEU A 197 -50.31 23.22 22.08
N SER A 198 -49.08 23.21 21.55
CA SER A 198 -48.85 23.52 20.14
C SER A 198 -47.85 22.54 19.54
N ASP A 199 -48.27 21.75 18.54
CA ASP A 199 -47.35 20.98 17.67
C ASP A 199 -46.63 21.92 16.70
N ALA A 200 -45.75 22.75 17.25
CA ALA A 200 -44.84 23.58 16.48
C ALA A 200 -43.74 22.70 15.87
N THR A 201 -44.03 22.14 14.69
CA THR A 201 -43.04 21.40 13.91
C THR A 201 -41.86 22.32 13.58
N ALA A 202 -40.70 22.08 14.20
CA ALA A 202 -39.49 22.84 13.91
C ALA A 202 -39.16 22.75 12.42
N GLU A 203 -38.84 23.89 11.80
CA GLU A 203 -38.55 23.96 10.38
C GLU A 203 -37.10 23.50 10.07
N PRO A 204 -36.86 22.88 8.90
CA PRO A 204 -35.51 22.55 8.44
C PRO A 204 -34.63 23.81 8.31
N PRO A 205 -33.31 23.72 8.60
CA PRO A 205 -32.40 24.86 8.48
C PRO A 205 -32.42 25.48 7.07
N GLU A 206 -32.50 26.81 7.00
CA GLU A 206 -32.59 27.57 5.72
C GLU A 206 -31.52 27.16 4.71
N TRP A 207 -30.28 26.96 5.18
CA TRP A 207 -29.16 26.54 4.32
C TRP A 207 -29.39 25.16 3.69
N PHE A 208 -30.04 24.24 4.40
CA PHE A 208 -30.32 22.88 3.95
C PHE A 208 -31.52 22.88 2.98
N VAL A 209 -32.55 23.67 3.27
CA VAL A 209 -33.67 23.90 2.36
C VAL A 209 -33.17 24.48 1.03
N GLN A 210 -32.31 25.49 1.08
CA GLN A 210 -31.77 26.11 -0.12
C GLN A 210 -30.84 25.16 -0.89
N LEU A 211 -30.00 24.38 -0.20
CA LEU A 211 -29.17 23.35 -0.81
C LEU A 211 -30.02 22.31 -1.56
N CYS A 212 -31.06 21.77 -0.92
CA CYS A 212 -31.96 20.79 -1.55
C CYS A 212 -32.70 21.39 -2.75
N ARG A 213 -33.17 22.65 -2.68
CA ARG A 213 -33.77 23.35 -3.83
C ARG A 213 -32.79 23.49 -4.99
N ASP A 214 -31.57 23.93 -4.73
CA ASP A 214 -30.53 24.11 -5.76
C ASP A 214 -30.08 22.77 -6.37
N LEU A 215 -30.00 21.69 -5.58
CA LEU A 215 -29.73 20.34 -6.10
C LEU A 215 -30.86 19.87 -7.04
N TYR A 216 -32.11 20.04 -6.62
CA TYR A 216 -33.31 19.59 -7.36
C TYR A 216 -33.52 20.36 -8.67
N PHE A 217 -33.60 21.69 -8.61
CA PHE A 217 -33.79 22.55 -9.78
C PHE A 217 -32.51 22.76 -10.60
N ARG A 218 -31.39 22.19 -10.13
CA ARG A 218 -30.03 22.35 -10.67
C ARG A 218 -29.51 23.80 -10.70
N THR A 219 -30.16 24.73 -10.02
CA THR A 219 -29.72 26.13 -9.89
C THR A 219 -28.51 26.27 -8.96
N ASP A 220 -27.78 27.37 -9.08
CA ASP A 220 -26.79 27.80 -8.10
C ASP A 220 -27.21 29.19 -7.58
N SER A 221 -28.15 29.25 -6.62
CA SER A 221 -28.70 30.50 -6.09
C SER A 221 -27.64 31.49 -5.58
N ARG A 222 -26.49 30.97 -5.10
CA ARG A 222 -25.36 31.74 -4.57
C ARG A 222 -24.32 32.15 -5.63
N ALA A 223 -24.58 31.94 -6.93
CA ALA A 223 -23.64 32.21 -8.03
C ALA A 223 -23.28 33.70 -8.27
N ALA A 224 -23.81 34.63 -7.47
CA ALA A 224 -23.40 36.05 -7.50
C ALA A 224 -21.90 36.22 -7.13
N ASP A 225 -21.42 35.48 -6.12
CA ASP A 225 -20.04 35.56 -5.62
C ASP A 225 -19.08 34.73 -6.49
N LYS A 226 -18.77 35.24 -7.67
CA LYS A 226 -17.72 34.70 -8.53
C LYS A 226 -16.38 34.68 -7.78
N ARG A 227 -15.78 33.47 -7.66
CA ARG A 227 -14.50 33.12 -7.00
C ARG A 227 -14.55 32.71 -5.52
N ILE A 228 -15.65 32.14 -5.00
CA ILE A 228 -15.51 31.25 -3.84
C ILE A 228 -14.76 29.98 -4.29
N ALA A 229 -13.51 29.83 -3.85
CA ALA A 229 -12.77 28.59 -4.02
C ALA A 229 -13.26 27.54 -3.02
N ASP A 230 -13.32 26.28 -3.46
CA ASP A 230 -13.61 25.13 -2.60
C ASP A 230 -12.41 24.78 -1.74
N ASN A 231 -12.28 25.52 -0.64
CA ASN A 231 -11.34 25.29 0.44
C ASN A 231 -11.82 24.10 1.28
N LEU A 232 -11.77 22.90 0.68
CA LEU A 232 -12.09 21.60 1.32
C LEU A 232 -11.23 21.40 2.58
N ASP A 233 -9.96 21.80 2.52
CA ASP A 233 -9.03 22.01 3.64
C ASP A 233 -9.71 22.65 4.88
N THR A 234 -10.38 23.79 4.73
CA THR A 234 -11.09 24.47 5.83
C THR A 234 -12.24 23.62 6.38
N VAL A 235 -13.07 23.04 5.51
CA VAL A 235 -14.22 22.22 5.93
C VAL A 235 -13.77 20.95 6.66
N ALA A 236 -12.66 20.35 6.24
CA ALA A 236 -12.04 19.19 6.88
C ALA A 236 -11.48 19.49 8.29
N GLN A 237 -11.26 20.77 8.62
CA GLN A 237 -10.90 21.22 9.97
C GLN A 237 -12.15 21.58 10.79
N GLU A 238 -13.14 22.24 10.20
CA GLU A 238 -14.42 22.57 10.85
C GLU A 238 -15.24 21.32 11.23
N SER A 239 -15.01 20.20 10.54
CA SER A 239 -15.66 18.90 10.80
C SER A 239 -14.81 17.90 11.60
N ASP A 240 -13.67 18.32 12.18
CA ASP A 240 -12.86 17.48 13.06
C ASP A 240 -13.19 17.78 14.54
N PRO A 241 -13.86 16.87 15.28
CA PRO A 241 -14.22 17.10 16.68
C PRO A 241 -13.02 17.20 17.63
N LEU A 242 -11.80 16.93 17.16
CA LEU A 242 -10.55 17.13 17.91
C LEU A 242 -9.87 18.47 17.60
N ALA A 243 -10.35 19.23 16.61
CA ALA A 243 -9.83 20.56 16.31
C ALA A 243 -10.06 21.53 17.49
N ASP A 244 -11.21 21.45 18.17
CA ASP A 244 -11.52 22.27 19.34
C ASP A 244 -10.64 21.94 20.56
N GLN A 245 -10.23 20.68 20.73
CA GLN A 245 -9.27 20.30 21.78
C GLN A 245 -7.88 20.90 21.49
N ALA A 246 -7.39 20.77 20.25
CA ALA A 246 -6.12 21.37 19.85
C ALA A 246 -6.15 22.91 19.89
N ALA A 247 -7.29 23.53 19.56
CA ALA A 247 -7.49 24.97 19.69
C ALA A 247 -7.52 25.42 21.16
N SER A 248 -8.12 24.62 22.06
CA SER A 248 -8.10 24.86 23.50
C SER A 248 -6.68 24.76 24.08
N GLU A 249 -5.91 23.74 23.71
CA GLU A 249 -4.49 23.60 24.12
C GLU A 249 -3.62 24.76 23.60
N ALA A 250 -3.85 25.21 22.35
CA ALA A 250 -3.18 26.38 21.79
C ALA A 250 -3.59 27.68 22.49
N ALA A 251 -4.86 27.86 22.83
CA ALA A 251 -5.37 29.03 23.56
C ALA A 251 -4.81 29.08 24.99
N ASN A 252 -4.74 27.95 25.69
CA ASN A 252 -4.11 27.81 27.01
C ASN A 252 -2.61 28.13 26.97
N SER A 253 -1.96 27.99 25.81
CA SER A 253 -0.57 28.35 25.58
C SER A 253 -0.34 29.83 25.21
N ALA A 254 -1.39 30.62 24.98
CA ALA A 254 -1.32 31.94 24.33
C ALA A 254 -1.51 33.17 25.28
N GLY A 255 -1.23 33.02 26.58
CA GLY A 255 -1.35 34.10 27.57
C GLY A 255 -0.25 35.19 27.51
N GLY A 256 -0.21 36.00 26.43
CA GLY A 256 0.97 36.85 26.10
C GLY A 256 0.83 38.38 25.98
N ARG A 257 -0.37 38.96 25.91
CA ARG A 257 -0.70 40.42 25.76
C ARG A 257 -0.19 41.18 24.49
N PRO A 258 -0.80 42.34 24.13
CA PRO A 258 -0.63 42.98 22.81
C PRO A 258 0.03 44.38 22.79
N GLY A 259 0.37 44.91 21.60
CA GLY A 259 0.76 46.31 21.37
C GLY A 259 0.85 46.75 19.89
N ALA A 260 0.12 47.82 19.56
CA ALA A 260 0.00 48.65 18.33
C ALA A 260 1.28 48.95 17.48
N ALA A 261 1.22 49.49 16.25
CA ALA A 261 0.19 49.60 15.19
C ALA A 261 0.75 50.31 13.90
N LEU A 262 -0.01 50.23 12.80
CA LEU A 262 -0.09 51.19 11.64
C LEU A 262 1.14 51.54 10.77
N SER A 263 1.00 51.27 9.45
CA SER A 263 1.24 52.15 8.28
C SER A 263 1.89 51.39 7.10
N THR A 264 1.64 51.61 5.79
CA THR A 264 0.54 52.19 4.98
C THR A 264 0.84 51.86 3.49
N SER A 265 -0.19 51.79 2.63
CA SER A 265 -0.14 52.01 1.16
C SER A 265 0.85 51.25 0.26
N THR A 266 0.31 50.48 -0.71
CA THR A 266 0.57 50.73 -2.16
C THR A 266 -0.63 50.25 -3.00
N THR A 267 -0.78 50.75 -4.22
CA THR A 267 -2.02 50.69 -5.03
C THR A 267 -2.03 49.64 -6.16
N PRO A 268 -3.22 49.22 -6.63
CA PRO A 268 -3.38 48.30 -7.77
C PRO A 268 -3.26 48.98 -9.15
N PRO A 269 -3.05 48.20 -10.24
CA PRO A 269 -3.06 48.70 -11.62
C PRO A 269 -4.47 49.00 -12.17
N PRO A 270 -4.60 49.79 -13.25
CA PRO A 270 -5.87 50.37 -13.70
C PRO A 270 -6.70 49.45 -14.65
N PRO A 271 -8.02 49.73 -14.80
CA PRO A 271 -8.89 49.06 -15.76
C PRO A 271 -8.83 49.67 -17.17
N PHE A 272 -9.24 48.90 -18.18
CA PHE A 272 -9.58 49.39 -19.52
C PHE A 272 -11.10 49.64 -19.63
N PRO A 273 -11.57 50.53 -20.52
CA PRO A 273 -12.96 51.00 -20.56
C PRO A 273 -13.93 49.98 -21.17
N ALA A 274 -15.22 50.22 -20.92
CA ALA A 274 -16.33 49.54 -21.56
C ALA A 274 -16.98 50.43 -22.62
N ASP A 275 -17.56 49.81 -23.65
CA ASP A 275 -18.54 50.40 -24.55
C ASP A 275 -19.87 49.62 -24.43
N ASP A 276 -20.98 50.34 -24.26
CA ASP A 276 -22.35 49.83 -24.45
C ASP A 276 -22.61 49.65 -25.98
N ILE A 277 -23.68 49.08 -26.55
CA ILE A 277 -25.09 48.76 -26.23
C ILE A 277 -25.54 47.69 -27.28
N PRO A 278 -26.78 47.14 -27.32
CA PRO A 278 -27.80 46.91 -26.30
C PRO A 278 -28.23 45.43 -26.17
N SER A 279 -29.13 45.15 -25.22
CA SER A 279 -29.86 43.87 -25.11
C SER A 279 -30.81 43.64 -26.30
N SER A 280 -30.95 42.37 -26.73
CA SER A 280 -32.13 41.88 -27.45
C SER A 280 -32.65 40.61 -26.78
N ALA A 281 -33.83 40.69 -26.18
CA ALA A 281 -34.46 39.56 -25.49
C ALA A 281 -35.14 38.63 -26.51
N THR A 282 -34.63 37.41 -26.67
CA THR A 282 -35.36 36.31 -27.32
C THR A 282 -36.20 35.55 -26.27
N PRO A 283 -37.46 35.17 -26.60
CA PRO A 283 -38.35 34.52 -25.65
C PRO A 283 -37.91 33.09 -25.35
N ALA A 284 -38.29 32.58 -24.17
CA ALA A 284 -37.93 31.25 -23.70
C ALA A 284 -38.41 30.14 -24.66
N GLN A 285 -37.48 29.56 -25.42
CA GLN A 285 -37.71 28.31 -26.13
C GLN A 285 -37.73 27.17 -25.11
N ARG A 286 -38.82 26.39 -25.09
CA ARG A 286 -38.82 25.10 -24.39
C ARG A 286 -37.85 24.17 -25.12
N ALA A 287 -36.80 23.77 -24.41
CA ALA A 287 -35.87 22.76 -24.90
C ALA A 287 -36.45 21.35 -24.72
N ASP A 288 -37.57 21.06 -25.38
CA ASP A 288 -38.13 19.70 -25.52
C ASP A 288 -37.31 18.86 -26.52
N SER A 289 -35.99 19.09 -26.56
CA SER A 289 -34.98 18.22 -27.15
C SER A 289 -34.42 17.35 -26.03
N VAL A 290 -34.56 16.03 -26.13
CA VAL A 290 -33.88 15.10 -25.23
C VAL A 290 -32.38 15.23 -25.47
N VAL A 291 -31.70 15.99 -24.60
CA VAL A 291 -30.24 16.10 -24.63
C VAL A 291 -29.70 14.78 -24.10
N GLU A 292 -29.17 13.97 -25.01
CA GLU A 292 -28.52 12.70 -24.70
C GLU A 292 -27.15 12.98 -24.04
N VAL A 293 -27.19 13.30 -22.74
CA VAL A 293 -25.99 13.56 -21.93
C VAL A 293 -25.30 12.24 -21.61
N ASP A 294 -23.98 12.18 -21.80
CA ASP A 294 -23.18 11.01 -21.42
C ASP A 294 -23.37 10.69 -19.93
N PRO A 295 -23.91 9.51 -19.58
CA PRO A 295 -24.22 9.16 -18.20
C PRO A 295 -22.98 8.95 -17.32
N TYR A 296 -21.76 8.93 -17.87
CA TYR A 296 -20.52 9.03 -17.07
C TYR A 296 -20.22 10.44 -16.58
N ILE A 297 -20.66 11.47 -17.30
CA ILE A 297 -20.43 12.90 -16.99
C ILE A 297 -21.62 13.48 -16.22
N TRP A 298 -22.81 12.90 -16.41
CA TRP A 298 -24.04 13.28 -15.73
C TRP A 298 -23.94 13.16 -14.19
N LEU A 299 -24.44 14.18 -13.49
CA LEU A 299 -24.53 14.19 -12.03
C LEU A 299 -26.01 14.11 -11.60
N PRO A 300 -26.52 12.91 -11.25
CA PRO A 300 -27.84 12.76 -10.65
C PRO A 300 -27.84 13.24 -9.18
N PHE A 301 -28.99 13.69 -8.71
CA PHE A 301 -29.23 14.14 -7.34
C PHE A 301 -30.63 13.70 -6.92
N ASP A 302 -30.72 12.45 -6.50
CA ASP A 302 -31.98 11.82 -6.13
C ASP A 302 -32.21 12.12 -4.63
N LEU A 303 -32.84 13.26 -4.38
CA LEU A 303 -33.26 13.67 -3.04
C LEU A 303 -34.32 12.71 -2.50
N LEU A 304 -34.20 12.36 -1.24
CA LEU A 304 -35.18 11.55 -0.52
C LEU A 304 -36.25 12.44 0.13
N ASP A 305 -37.45 11.91 0.35
CA ASP A 305 -38.41 12.55 1.27
C ASP A 305 -37.88 12.44 2.70
N VAL A 306 -38.30 13.37 3.58
CA VAL A 306 -37.89 13.37 5.00
C VAL A 306 -38.20 12.04 5.70
N LYS A 307 -39.30 11.37 5.31
CA LYS A 307 -39.72 10.06 5.82
C LYS A 307 -38.76 8.91 5.41
N ASP A 308 -38.04 9.08 4.29
CA ASP A 308 -37.16 8.09 3.66
C ASP A 308 -35.67 8.36 3.98
N TYR A 309 -35.37 9.39 4.79
CA TYR A 309 -34.01 9.66 5.27
C TYR A 309 -33.51 8.50 6.14
N ASN A 310 -32.32 7.99 5.80
CA ASN A 310 -31.67 6.98 6.64
C ASN A 310 -30.92 7.70 7.76
N VAL A 311 -31.47 7.66 8.97
CA VAL A 311 -30.92 8.27 10.18
C VAL A 311 -30.35 7.19 11.10
N GLY A 312 -29.10 7.36 11.53
CA GLY A 312 -28.43 6.47 12.48
C GLY A 312 -26.90 6.55 12.42
N PRO A 313 -26.18 5.73 13.20
CA PRO A 313 -24.71 5.69 13.20
C PRO A 313 -24.15 4.99 11.96
N TYR A 314 -22.84 5.13 11.73
CA TYR A 314 -22.15 4.34 10.72
C TYR A 314 -21.96 2.89 11.19
N THR A 315 -22.60 1.96 10.48
CA THR A 315 -22.46 0.51 10.71
C THR A 315 -21.39 -0.07 9.78
N PHE A 316 -20.34 -0.66 10.36
CA PHE A 316 -19.33 -1.40 9.61
C PHE A 316 -19.94 -2.65 8.92
N PRO A 317 -19.48 -3.02 7.70
CA PRO A 317 -19.85 -4.29 7.06
C PRO A 317 -19.53 -5.49 7.96
N PRO A 318 -20.34 -6.57 7.96
CA PRO A 318 -20.14 -7.73 8.83
C PRO A 318 -18.88 -8.57 8.53
N THR A 319 -18.20 -8.27 7.41
CA THR A 319 -16.90 -8.86 7.03
C THR A 319 -15.71 -7.95 7.36
N ALA A 320 -15.94 -6.77 7.96
CA ALA A 320 -14.88 -5.81 8.24
C ALA A 320 -14.16 -6.16 9.56
N THR A 321 -12.93 -6.64 9.44
CA THR A 321 -12.10 -7.20 10.53
C THR A 321 -11.38 -6.15 11.39
N TYR A 322 -11.88 -4.91 11.47
CA TYR A 322 -11.28 -3.84 12.26
C TYR A 322 -11.37 -4.10 13.77
N THR A 323 -10.29 -3.84 14.52
CA THR A 323 -10.31 -3.91 16.00
C THR A 323 -11.19 -2.79 16.59
N ALA A 324 -11.63 -2.94 17.85
CA ALA A 324 -12.48 -1.95 18.50
C ALA A 324 -11.83 -0.54 18.53
N GLU A 325 -10.53 -0.44 18.80
CA GLU A 325 -9.79 0.83 18.74
C GLU A 325 -9.79 1.44 17.34
N GLN A 326 -9.62 0.61 16.31
CA GLN A 326 -9.65 1.06 14.92
C GLN A 326 -11.05 1.53 14.55
N GLN A 327 -12.11 0.83 14.94
CA GLN A 327 -13.49 1.25 14.71
C GLN A 327 -13.78 2.61 15.36
N VAL A 328 -13.32 2.83 16.61
CA VAL A 328 -13.42 4.13 17.30
C VAL A 328 -12.67 5.23 16.53
N LYS A 329 -11.43 4.99 16.08
CA LYS A 329 -10.65 5.95 15.28
C LYS A 329 -11.30 6.26 13.91
N LEU A 330 -11.81 5.23 13.22
CA LEU A 330 -12.49 5.35 11.93
C LEU A 330 -13.84 6.07 12.04
N CYS A 331 -14.48 6.04 13.21
CA CYS A 331 -15.65 6.86 13.57
C CYS A 331 -15.29 8.16 14.32
N LEU A 332 -14.07 8.70 14.15
CA LEU A 332 -13.63 9.99 14.70
C LEU A 332 -13.80 10.11 16.23
N GLY A 333 -13.62 9.01 16.96
CA GLY A 333 -13.79 8.93 18.41
C GLY A 333 -15.24 8.75 18.87
N GLN A 334 -16.23 8.80 17.98
CA GLN A 334 -17.65 8.84 18.30
C GLN A 334 -18.43 7.73 17.55
N PRO A 335 -18.28 6.44 17.95
CA PRO A 335 -18.88 5.31 17.22
C PRO A 335 -20.42 5.33 17.20
N HIS A 336 -21.07 5.97 18.18
CA HIS A 336 -22.52 6.13 18.24
C HIS A 336 -23.02 7.45 17.63
N LYS A 337 -22.16 8.24 16.96
CA LYS A 337 -22.60 9.49 16.33
C LYS A 337 -23.53 9.18 15.15
N GLU A 338 -24.74 9.72 15.22
CA GLU A 338 -25.76 9.57 14.19
C GLU A 338 -25.63 10.63 13.09
N TYR A 339 -25.83 10.21 11.85
CA TYR A 339 -25.82 11.07 10.66
C TYR A 339 -27.13 10.90 9.89
N VAL A 340 -27.49 11.90 9.08
CA VAL A 340 -28.69 11.88 8.23
C VAL A 340 -28.28 11.73 6.77
N HIS A 341 -28.58 10.58 6.17
CA HIS A 341 -28.45 10.40 4.72
C HIS A 341 -29.73 10.88 4.01
N PHE A 342 -29.59 11.88 3.13
CA PHE A 342 -30.71 12.61 2.53
C PHE A 342 -30.78 12.58 1.00
N CYS A 343 -29.72 12.13 0.32
CA CYS A 343 -29.66 12.14 -1.14
C CYS A 343 -28.67 11.10 -1.69
N ASN A 344 -29.14 10.33 -2.68
CA ASN A 344 -28.27 9.50 -3.54
C ASN A 344 -27.77 10.34 -4.72
N THR A 345 -26.51 10.13 -5.11
CA THR A 345 -25.89 10.85 -6.23
C THR A 345 -25.01 9.91 -7.07
N TYR A 346 -24.03 10.45 -7.81
CA TYR A 346 -23.21 9.77 -8.82
C TYR A 346 -22.91 8.29 -8.52
N CYS A 347 -23.22 7.43 -9.50
CA CYS A 347 -23.09 5.98 -9.37
C CYS A 347 -21.73 5.48 -9.82
N PHE A 348 -21.18 4.51 -9.10
CA PHE A 348 -19.96 3.79 -9.47
C PHE A 348 -20.28 2.35 -9.91
N PRO A 349 -19.51 1.76 -10.85
CA PRO A 349 -19.72 0.39 -11.29
C PRO A 349 -19.37 -0.60 -10.20
N GLU A 350 -20.03 -1.76 -10.20
CA GLU A 350 -19.76 -2.81 -9.22
C GLU A 350 -18.39 -3.47 -9.40
N ARG A 351 -17.84 -3.90 -8.27
CA ARG A 351 -16.53 -4.54 -8.14
C ARG A 351 -16.29 -5.73 -9.08
N TRP A 352 -17.34 -6.49 -9.41
CA TRP A 352 -17.30 -7.68 -10.27
C TRP A 352 -17.59 -7.40 -11.75
N GLN A 353 -18.03 -6.19 -12.09
CA GLN A 353 -18.28 -5.80 -13.47
C GLN A 353 -16.96 -5.43 -14.19
N ILE A 354 -17.04 -5.13 -15.49
CA ILE A 354 -15.92 -4.58 -16.24
C ILE A 354 -15.58 -3.18 -15.66
N PRO A 355 -14.29 -2.81 -15.47
CA PRO A 355 -13.91 -1.51 -14.88
C PRO A 355 -14.41 -0.26 -15.63
N THR A 356 -14.81 -0.45 -16.89
CA THR A 356 -15.43 0.55 -17.78
C THR A 356 -16.92 0.26 -18.03
N SER A 357 -17.63 -0.27 -17.03
CA SER A 357 -19.09 -0.39 -17.00
C SER A 357 -19.75 0.87 -16.46
N MET A 358 -21.04 1.04 -16.79
CA MET A 358 -21.89 2.08 -16.19
C MET A 358 -21.96 1.97 -14.66
N GLY A 359 -22.12 3.10 -13.99
CA GLY A 359 -22.35 3.13 -12.55
C GLY A 359 -23.69 2.53 -12.14
N THR A 360 -23.67 1.65 -11.13
CA THR A 360 -24.88 1.02 -10.57
C THR A 360 -25.07 1.26 -9.06
N GLN A 361 -24.00 1.49 -8.30
CA GLN A 361 -24.09 1.80 -6.87
C GLN A 361 -23.95 3.30 -6.63
N PRO A 362 -25.01 4.01 -6.16
CA PRO A 362 -24.96 5.44 -5.92
C PRO A 362 -24.09 5.79 -4.71
N ALA A 363 -23.29 6.85 -4.85
CA ALA A 363 -22.68 7.52 -3.71
C ALA A 363 -23.75 8.28 -2.90
N ARG A 364 -23.45 8.56 -1.63
CA ARG A 364 -24.39 9.05 -0.63
C ARG A 364 -23.97 10.41 -0.08
N LEU A 365 -24.93 11.34 0.02
CA LEU A 365 -24.75 12.62 0.72
C LEU A 365 -25.36 12.54 2.12
N LEU A 366 -24.55 12.87 3.12
CA LEU A 366 -24.94 12.89 4.53
C LEU A 366 -24.72 14.27 5.15
N VAL A 367 -25.50 14.57 6.18
CA VAL A 367 -25.33 15.75 7.06
C VAL A 367 -25.24 15.32 8.51
N ASP A 368 -24.43 16.03 9.28
CA ASP A 368 -24.35 15.93 10.74
C ASP A 368 -25.18 17.08 11.36
N PRO A 369 -26.33 16.80 12.00
CA PRO A 369 -27.16 17.85 12.58
C PRO A 369 -26.55 18.46 13.85
N SER A 370 -25.60 17.78 14.50
CA SER A 370 -24.91 18.28 15.70
C SER A 370 -23.78 19.26 15.39
N CYS A 371 -23.37 19.39 14.12
CA CYS A 371 -22.25 20.22 13.71
C CYS A 371 -22.65 21.72 13.74
N PRO A 372 -21.88 22.60 14.42
CA PRO A 372 -22.21 24.02 14.50
C PRO A 372 -21.95 24.77 13.19
N THR A 373 -21.07 24.24 12.35
CA THR A 373 -20.86 24.67 10.96
C THR A 373 -21.64 23.75 10.01
N PRO A 374 -22.30 24.29 8.98
CA PRO A 374 -23.06 23.48 8.04
C PRO A 374 -22.11 22.72 7.09
N VAL A 375 -21.98 21.41 7.27
CA VAL A 375 -21.08 20.53 6.48
C VAL A 375 -21.89 19.42 5.81
N VAL A 376 -21.52 19.09 4.56
CA VAL A 376 -22.06 17.94 3.83
C VAL A 376 -20.95 16.93 3.58
N PHE A 377 -21.20 15.67 3.91
CA PHE A 377 -20.26 14.57 3.71
C PHE A 377 -20.65 13.72 2.50
N LEU A 378 -19.69 13.43 1.62
CA LEU A 378 -19.87 12.46 0.54
C LEU A 378 -19.24 11.12 0.93
N GLN A 379 -20.07 10.09 1.06
CA GLN A 379 -19.69 8.70 1.22
C GLN A 379 -19.75 8.00 -0.14
N LEU A 380 -18.60 7.59 -0.69
CA LEU A 380 -18.51 6.98 -2.03
C LEU A 380 -19.14 5.58 -2.10
N SER A 381 -19.15 4.83 -1.00
CA SER A 381 -19.74 3.49 -0.87
C SER A 381 -19.91 3.14 0.62
N PRO A 382 -20.81 2.22 1.02
CA PRO A 382 -20.99 1.81 2.42
C PRO A 382 -19.74 1.27 3.13
N PHE A 383 -18.68 0.90 2.40
CA PHE A 383 -17.39 0.48 2.98
C PHE A 383 -16.53 1.64 3.51
N PHE A 384 -16.87 2.90 3.19
CA PHE A 384 -16.13 4.08 3.66
C PHE A 384 -16.64 4.51 5.05
N PRO A 385 -15.78 4.56 6.08
CA PRO A 385 -16.14 5.06 7.41
C PRO A 385 -16.01 6.60 7.52
N PRO A 386 -16.60 7.24 8.55
CA PRO A 386 -16.65 8.70 8.71
C PRO A 386 -15.32 9.42 8.60
N ALA A 387 -14.22 8.83 9.09
CA ALA A 387 -12.88 9.42 8.99
C ALA A 387 -12.42 9.69 7.55
N MET A 388 -12.99 8.99 6.56
CA MET A 388 -12.64 9.04 5.14
C MET A 388 -13.82 9.48 4.24
N TRP A 389 -14.92 9.99 4.80
CA TRP A 389 -15.93 10.71 4.02
C TRP A 389 -15.36 12.07 3.59
N LEU A 390 -15.72 12.53 2.39
CA LEU A 390 -15.23 13.78 1.83
C LEU A 390 -16.06 14.96 2.38
N PRO A 391 -15.50 15.87 3.20
CA PRO A 391 -16.24 16.99 3.80
C PRO A 391 -16.31 18.16 2.81
N MET A 392 -17.50 18.67 2.56
CA MET A 392 -17.77 19.67 1.54
C MET A 392 -18.56 20.85 2.11
N LYS A 393 -18.37 22.02 1.50
CA LYS A 393 -19.22 23.20 1.74
C LYS A 393 -20.68 22.88 1.35
N PRO A 394 -21.67 23.47 2.03
CA PRO A 394 -23.09 23.28 1.75
C PRO A 394 -23.49 24.16 0.55
N SER A 395 -22.96 23.79 -0.62
CA SER A 395 -23.07 24.55 -1.86
C SER A 395 -23.12 23.59 -3.03
N VAL A 396 -24.04 23.81 -3.95
CA VAL A 396 -24.22 22.95 -5.13
C VAL A 396 -23.00 23.00 -6.04
N ALA A 397 -22.41 24.17 -6.26
CA ALA A 397 -21.10 24.31 -6.91
C ALA A 397 -19.99 23.44 -6.27
N ALA A 398 -19.92 23.37 -4.94
CA ALA A 398 -18.90 22.58 -4.23
C ALA A 398 -19.12 21.07 -4.40
N ILE A 399 -20.35 20.61 -4.19
CA ILE A 399 -20.75 19.21 -4.37
C ILE A 399 -20.53 18.77 -5.83
N ARG A 400 -20.90 19.62 -6.80
CA ARG A 400 -20.61 19.41 -8.23
C ARG A 400 -19.12 19.41 -8.54
N GLY A 401 -18.32 20.28 -7.92
CA GLY A 401 -16.87 20.33 -8.12
C GLY A 401 -16.18 19.03 -7.70
N VAL A 402 -16.58 18.47 -6.56
CA VAL A 402 -16.08 17.17 -6.10
C VAL A 402 -16.58 16.03 -6.98
N LEU A 403 -17.89 15.91 -7.21
CA LEU A 403 -18.47 14.81 -7.99
C LEU A 403 -18.01 14.82 -9.46
N SER A 404 -17.92 16.00 -10.09
CA SER A 404 -17.41 16.11 -11.47
C SER A 404 -15.96 15.64 -11.60
N SER A 405 -15.14 15.75 -10.54
CA SER A 405 -13.78 15.22 -10.54
C SER A 405 -13.76 13.68 -10.64
N PHE A 406 -14.66 13.00 -9.94
CA PHE A 406 -14.83 11.54 -10.08
C PHE A 406 -15.43 11.16 -11.43
N ALA A 407 -16.42 11.93 -11.92
CA ALA A 407 -17.10 11.71 -13.19
C ALA A 407 -16.14 11.84 -14.39
N THR A 408 -15.33 12.91 -14.44
CA THR A 408 -14.29 13.10 -15.45
C THR A 408 -13.25 11.99 -15.40
N GLN A 409 -12.80 11.56 -14.21
CA GLN A 409 -11.81 10.50 -14.11
C GLN A 409 -12.37 9.12 -14.51
N ALA A 410 -13.65 8.85 -14.25
CA ALA A 410 -14.34 7.67 -14.74
C ALA A 410 -14.53 7.68 -16.27
N PHE A 411 -14.87 8.84 -16.84
CA PHE A 411 -14.96 9.05 -18.29
C PHE A 411 -13.61 8.84 -18.99
N VAL A 412 -12.53 9.47 -18.50
CA VAL A 412 -11.18 9.29 -19.06
C VAL A 412 -10.75 7.81 -19.01
N HIS A 413 -11.00 7.13 -17.89
CA HIS A 413 -10.72 5.69 -17.78
C HIS A 413 -11.52 4.85 -18.77
N ARG A 414 -12.76 5.23 -19.10
CA ARG A 414 -13.55 4.59 -20.15
C ARG A 414 -12.90 4.77 -21.52
N GLU A 415 -12.65 6.02 -21.94
CA GLU A 415 -12.14 6.32 -23.28
C GLU A 415 -10.77 5.67 -23.54
N GLU A 416 -9.89 5.61 -22.54
CA GLU A 416 -8.58 4.98 -22.67
C GLU A 416 -8.62 3.44 -22.64
N HIS A 417 -9.39 2.83 -21.71
CA HIS A 417 -9.23 1.40 -21.38
C HIS A 417 -10.38 0.51 -21.89
N HIS A 418 -11.52 1.07 -22.31
CA HIS A 418 -12.71 0.27 -22.67
C HIS A 418 -12.43 -0.71 -23.83
N ALA A 419 -11.71 -0.26 -24.87
CA ALA A 419 -11.36 -1.12 -26.01
C ALA A 419 -10.49 -2.33 -25.60
N ALA A 420 -9.57 -2.15 -24.65
CA ALA A 420 -8.73 -3.23 -24.13
C ALA A 420 -9.55 -4.24 -23.31
N PHE A 421 -10.44 -3.76 -22.45
CA PHE A 421 -11.34 -4.63 -21.68
C PHE A 421 -12.35 -5.37 -22.55
N ALA A 422 -12.94 -4.71 -23.56
CA ALA A 422 -13.84 -5.34 -24.52
C ALA A 422 -13.13 -6.44 -25.35
N HIS A 423 -11.91 -6.17 -25.80
CA HIS A 423 -11.07 -7.18 -26.46
C HIS A 423 -10.74 -8.37 -25.53
N ARG A 424 -10.42 -8.11 -24.26
CA ARG A 424 -10.17 -9.17 -23.26
C ARG A 424 -11.44 -10.00 -23.02
N TYR A 425 -12.61 -9.38 -22.93
CA TYR A 425 -13.91 -10.05 -22.73
C TYR A 425 -14.27 -11.01 -23.88
N GLU A 426 -14.11 -10.57 -25.14
CA GLU A 426 -14.32 -11.45 -26.30
C GLU A 426 -13.22 -12.51 -26.44
N THR A 427 -11.98 -12.19 -26.04
CA THR A 427 -10.91 -13.19 -25.93
C THR A 427 -11.24 -14.26 -24.90
N ALA A 428 -11.74 -13.89 -23.72
CA ALA A 428 -12.19 -14.80 -22.67
C ALA A 428 -13.30 -15.73 -23.19
N LYS A 429 -14.37 -15.19 -23.79
CA LYS A 429 -15.41 -16.00 -24.45
C LYS A 429 -14.83 -16.98 -25.46
N ARG A 430 -13.87 -16.53 -26.28
CA ARG A 430 -13.25 -17.36 -27.31
C ARG A 430 -12.42 -18.50 -26.72
N VAL A 431 -11.64 -18.24 -25.67
CA VAL A 431 -10.84 -19.27 -24.98
C VAL A 431 -11.75 -20.24 -24.23
N MET A 432 -12.77 -19.76 -23.51
CA MET A 432 -13.78 -20.60 -22.87
C MET A 432 -14.47 -21.54 -23.87
N ALA A 433 -14.90 -21.04 -25.02
CA ALA A 433 -15.52 -21.86 -26.06
C ALA A 433 -14.56 -22.90 -26.66
N LEU A 434 -13.26 -22.61 -26.76
CA LEU A 434 -12.23 -23.58 -27.16
C LEU A 434 -11.97 -24.64 -26.09
N GLN A 435 -12.11 -24.27 -24.81
CA GLN A 435 -12.00 -25.16 -23.64
C GLN A 435 -13.32 -25.89 -23.29
N GLN A 436 -14.39 -25.68 -24.07
CA GLN A 436 -15.72 -26.25 -23.85
C GLN A 436 -16.39 -25.81 -22.52
N LEU A 437 -16.00 -24.65 -22.00
CA LEU A 437 -16.61 -24.01 -20.83
C LEU A 437 -17.89 -23.25 -21.20
N PRO A 438 -18.85 -23.07 -20.26
CA PRO A 438 -20.10 -22.37 -20.53
C PRO A 438 -19.88 -20.87 -20.76
N THR A 439 -20.35 -20.36 -21.89
CA THR A 439 -20.25 -18.94 -22.28
C THR A 439 -21.59 -18.19 -22.27
N THR A 440 -22.68 -18.86 -21.87
CA THR A 440 -24.04 -18.31 -21.80
C THR A 440 -24.32 -17.49 -20.54
N ASN A 441 -23.52 -17.67 -19.49
CA ASN A 441 -23.60 -16.91 -18.24
C ASN A 441 -22.53 -15.81 -18.24
N GLU A 442 -22.94 -14.55 -18.19
CA GLU A 442 -22.01 -13.40 -18.17
C GLU A 442 -21.07 -13.46 -16.95
N GLY A 443 -21.55 -13.97 -15.80
CA GLY A 443 -20.74 -14.11 -14.60
C GLY A 443 -19.52 -15.01 -14.78
N ASP A 444 -19.65 -16.11 -15.55
CA ASP A 444 -18.52 -17.00 -15.83
C ASP A 444 -17.53 -16.36 -16.81
N VAL A 445 -18.01 -15.56 -17.77
CA VAL A 445 -17.16 -14.79 -18.68
C VAL A 445 -16.42 -13.67 -17.96
N LEU A 446 -17.04 -12.99 -16.99
CA LEU A 446 -16.38 -11.99 -16.13
C LEU A 446 -15.30 -12.62 -15.26
N ARG A 447 -15.57 -13.80 -14.66
CA ARG A 447 -14.56 -14.58 -13.91
C ARG A 447 -13.39 -15.01 -14.80
N PHE A 448 -13.65 -15.44 -16.04
CA PHE A 448 -12.60 -15.78 -16.98
C PHE A 448 -11.84 -14.54 -17.49
N SER A 449 -12.50 -13.39 -17.59
CA SER A 449 -11.85 -12.11 -17.92
C SER A 449 -10.92 -11.60 -16.82
N ALA A 450 -11.22 -11.92 -15.54
CA ALA A 450 -10.29 -11.72 -14.43
C ALA A 450 -9.11 -12.72 -14.49
N TYR A 451 -9.36 -13.98 -14.85
CA TYR A 451 -8.29 -14.97 -15.06
C TYR A 451 -7.32 -14.56 -16.19
N GLU A 452 -7.83 -14.04 -17.32
CA GLU A 452 -7.00 -13.54 -18.44
C GLU A 452 -6.14 -12.30 -18.08
N ALA A 453 -6.37 -11.64 -16.94
CA ALA A 453 -5.43 -10.64 -16.42
C ALA A 453 -4.05 -11.26 -16.07
N ARG A 454 -3.99 -12.59 -15.86
CA ARG A 454 -2.75 -13.36 -15.66
C ARG A 454 -1.95 -13.58 -16.95
N ASN A 455 -2.60 -13.47 -18.11
CA ASN A 455 -1.99 -13.66 -19.43
C ASN A 455 -1.58 -12.32 -20.09
N THR A 456 -1.87 -11.18 -19.43
CA THR A 456 -1.58 -9.85 -19.99
C THR A 456 -0.06 -9.56 -19.93
N PRO A 457 0.59 -9.17 -21.04
CA PRO A 457 2.01 -8.85 -21.03
C PRO A 457 2.34 -7.61 -20.20
N TYR A 458 3.48 -7.62 -19.51
CA TYR A 458 3.95 -6.50 -18.68
C TYR A 458 4.09 -5.18 -19.47
N LEU A 459 4.47 -5.25 -20.75
CA LEU A 459 4.62 -4.07 -21.63
C LEU A 459 3.27 -3.43 -22.02
N ASP A 460 2.17 -4.18 -21.93
CA ASP A 460 0.83 -3.73 -22.30
C ASP A 460 0.04 -3.21 -21.07
N ALA A 461 0.63 -3.32 -19.87
CA ALA A 461 0.02 -2.86 -18.62
C ALA A 461 0.28 -1.35 -18.40
N PRO A 462 -0.72 -0.55 -17.96
CA PRO A 462 -0.60 0.91 -17.79
C PRO A 462 0.17 1.33 -16.53
N LEU A 463 1.40 0.82 -16.37
CA LEU A 463 2.23 0.93 -15.16
C LEU A 463 2.69 2.36 -14.81
N CYS A 464 2.59 3.31 -15.74
CA CYS A 464 3.00 4.70 -15.58
C CYS A 464 1.94 5.68 -16.14
N GLU A 465 0.66 5.34 -16.01
CA GLU A 465 -0.48 6.17 -16.46
C GLU A 465 -0.53 7.54 -15.76
N TYR A 466 -0.13 7.60 -14.48
CA TYR A 466 -0.23 8.79 -13.65
C TYR A 466 1.12 9.33 -13.15
N PRO A 467 1.25 10.66 -12.97
CA PRO A 467 2.51 11.30 -12.61
C PRO A 467 2.86 11.12 -11.13
N ASN A 468 1.89 11.22 -10.22
CA ASN A 468 2.12 11.12 -8.79
C ASN A 468 2.13 9.66 -8.36
N GLN A 469 3.18 9.27 -7.65
CA GLN A 469 3.47 7.90 -7.26
C GLN A 469 4.12 7.87 -5.88
N GLN A 470 3.72 6.91 -5.04
CA GLN A 470 4.31 6.67 -3.72
C GLN A 470 4.35 5.18 -3.45
N GLU A 471 5.45 4.73 -2.85
CA GLU A 471 5.64 3.33 -2.46
C GLU A 471 5.49 3.12 -0.96
N PHE A 472 4.91 1.98 -0.60
CA PHE A 472 4.74 1.49 0.76
C PHE A 472 5.27 0.07 0.87
N PHE A 473 5.88 -0.24 2.00
CA PHE A 473 6.20 -1.61 2.37
C PHE A 473 4.98 -2.24 3.02
N LEU A 474 4.67 -3.49 2.64
CA LEU A 474 3.55 -4.25 3.19
C LEU A 474 3.99 -5.38 4.13
N GLY A 475 5.30 -5.62 4.28
CA GLY A 475 5.83 -6.66 5.16
C GLY A 475 6.63 -7.75 4.46
N GLU A 476 7.15 -8.66 5.28
CA GLU A 476 7.83 -9.88 4.84
C GLU A 476 6.86 -11.07 4.96
N TYR A 477 6.72 -11.82 3.88
CA TYR A 477 5.81 -12.96 3.74
C TYR A 477 6.59 -14.25 3.45
N ASP A 478 6.02 -15.36 3.89
CA ASP A 478 6.47 -16.71 3.55
C ASP A 478 5.80 -17.12 2.24
N ASP A 479 4.47 -17.24 2.25
CA ASP A 479 3.63 -17.19 1.06
C ASP A 479 3.07 -15.76 0.84
N PRO A 480 3.50 -15.04 -0.21
CA PRO A 480 2.96 -13.73 -0.58
C PRO A 480 1.63 -13.82 -1.36
N GLU A 481 1.28 -14.98 -1.94
CA GLU A 481 0.07 -15.13 -2.76
C GLU A 481 -1.21 -14.97 -1.91
N ARG A 482 -1.17 -15.43 -0.64
CA ARG A 482 -2.16 -15.09 0.41
C ARG A 482 -2.48 -13.58 0.48
N LEU A 483 -1.47 -12.70 0.41
CA LEU A 483 -1.70 -11.24 0.44
C LEU A 483 -2.32 -10.76 -0.87
N LEU A 484 -1.89 -11.30 -2.02
CA LEU A 484 -2.47 -10.94 -3.31
C LEU A 484 -3.94 -11.37 -3.41
N GLU A 485 -4.35 -12.48 -2.79
CA GLU A 485 -5.77 -12.86 -2.67
C GLU A 485 -6.58 -11.82 -1.88
N HIS A 486 -6.04 -11.26 -0.79
CA HIS A 486 -6.70 -10.18 -0.06
C HIS A 486 -6.86 -8.91 -0.93
N PHE A 487 -5.95 -8.63 -1.86
CA PHE A 487 -6.11 -7.57 -2.87
C PHE A 487 -7.12 -7.93 -3.96
N ASP A 488 -7.08 -9.16 -4.51
CA ASP A 488 -8.06 -9.68 -5.47
C ASP A 488 -9.50 -9.64 -4.89
N LEU A 489 -9.64 -9.70 -3.55
CA LEU A 489 -10.88 -9.62 -2.79
C LEU A 489 -11.16 -8.26 -2.10
N CYS A 490 -10.27 -7.27 -2.17
CA CYS A 490 -10.43 -5.95 -1.53
C CYS A 490 -11.63 -5.15 -2.10
N PRO A 491 -12.63 -4.71 -1.31
CA PRO A 491 -13.90 -4.16 -1.81
C PRO A 491 -13.77 -2.81 -2.54
N PHE A 492 -12.64 -2.13 -2.43
CA PHE A 492 -12.37 -0.83 -3.07
C PHE A 492 -11.72 -0.97 -4.48
N VAL A 493 -11.42 -2.19 -4.91
CA VAL A 493 -10.63 -2.55 -6.10
C VAL A 493 -11.43 -3.49 -7.00
N PHE A 494 -11.37 -3.29 -8.33
CA PHE A 494 -12.05 -4.17 -9.28
C PHE A 494 -11.49 -5.60 -9.28
N ALA A 495 -12.37 -6.60 -9.40
CA ALA A 495 -11.99 -8.02 -9.54
C ALA A 495 -11.24 -8.33 -10.86
N ILE A 496 -11.47 -7.53 -11.91
CA ILE A 496 -10.74 -7.63 -13.18
C ILE A 496 -9.56 -6.64 -13.12
N SER A 497 -8.43 -7.12 -12.62
CA SER A 497 -7.17 -6.37 -12.57
C SER A 497 -6.57 -6.12 -13.97
N HIS A 498 -5.66 -5.16 -14.10
CA HIS A 498 -4.96 -4.91 -15.37
C HIS A 498 -3.93 -5.99 -15.66
N LEU A 499 -3.18 -6.41 -14.63
CA LEU A 499 -2.12 -7.42 -14.67
C LEU A 499 -2.14 -8.23 -13.37
N ARG A 500 -1.95 -9.55 -13.42
CA ARG A 500 -1.88 -10.38 -12.20
C ARG A 500 -0.83 -11.49 -12.33
N THR A 501 0.34 -11.31 -11.71
CA THR A 501 1.32 -12.40 -11.61
C THR A 501 0.99 -13.27 -10.39
N VAL A 502 0.91 -14.59 -10.59
CA VAL A 502 0.81 -15.59 -9.51
C VAL A 502 2.22 -15.94 -9.04
N THR A 503 2.47 -15.92 -7.73
CA THR A 503 3.80 -16.04 -7.15
C THR A 503 4.10 -17.46 -6.67
N ASP A 504 4.33 -18.38 -7.61
CA ASP A 504 4.75 -19.75 -7.31
C ASP A 504 6.26 -19.82 -6.99
N LEU A 505 6.61 -19.92 -5.71
CA LEU A 505 7.99 -19.99 -5.24
C LEU A 505 8.71 -21.30 -5.59
N GLN A 506 7.96 -22.37 -5.89
CA GLN A 506 8.50 -23.68 -6.26
C GLN A 506 8.80 -23.79 -7.76
N ALA A 507 8.27 -22.88 -8.59
CA ALA A 507 8.62 -22.80 -9.99
C ALA A 507 10.08 -22.31 -10.18
N GLU A 508 10.87 -23.03 -10.99
CA GLU A 508 12.30 -22.76 -11.25
C GLU A 508 12.62 -21.29 -11.62
N ARG A 509 11.64 -20.61 -12.25
CA ARG A 509 11.73 -19.22 -12.71
C ARG A 509 11.38 -18.17 -11.65
N MET A 510 11.02 -18.58 -10.44
CA MET A 510 10.48 -17.73 -9.36
C MET A 510 11.06 -18.07 -7.98
N THR A 511 11.88 -19.12 -7.86
CA THR A 511 12.62 -19.42 -6.63
C THR A 511 13.47 -18.22 -6.18
N PRO A 512 13.28 -17.70 -4.95
CA PRO A 512 14.02 -16.53 -4.47
C PRO A 512 15.49 -16.89 -4.20
N THR A 513 16.42 -16.10 -4.73
CA THR A 513 17.86 -16.28 -4.54
C THR A 513 18.62 -14.95 -4.55
N ILE A 514 19.91 -14.98 -4.24
CA ILE A 514 20.78 -13.80 -4.29
C ILE A 514 20.92 -13.20 -5.70
N GLU A 515 20.75 -14.00 -6.76
CA GLU A 515 20.59 -13.59 -8.18
C GLU A 515 19.12 -13.73 -8.64
N GLY A 516 18.17 -13.62 -7.69
CA GLY A 516 16.78 -14.07 -7.85
C GLY A 516 16.01 -13.41 -9.00
N ALA A 517 14.89 -14.03 -9.36
CA ALA A 517 14.11 -13.81 -10.59
C ALA A 517 13.58 -12.37 -10.87
N GLY A 518 13.91 -11.39 -10.02
CA GLY A 518 13.52 -10.00 -10.14
C GLY A 518 12.35 -9.68 -9.21
N VAL A 519 11.20 -9.43 -9.81
CA VAL A 519 9.95 -8.99 -9.15
C VAL A 519 8.77 -9.67 -9.84
N ALA A 520 7.78 -10.12 -9.07
CA ALA A 520 6.47 -10.52 -9.59
C ALA A 520 5.47 -9.35 -9.42
N PRO A 521 5.03 -8.68 -10.51
CA PRO A 521 4.15 -7.52 -10.44
C PRO A 521 2.66 -7.89 -10.67
N SER A 522 1.76 -7.22 -9.95
CA SER A 522 0.32 -7.23 -10.22
C SER A 522 -0.22 -5.80 -10.15
N LEU A 523 -1.12 -5.42 -11.06
CA LEU A 523 -1.62 -4.05 -11.23
C LEU A 523 -3.14 -3.98 -11.06
N PHE A 524 -3.55 -3.41 -9.93
CA PHE A 524 -4.94 -3.24 -9.52
C PHE A 524 -5.45 -1.82 -9.82
N ARG A 525 -6.77 -1.68 -9.94
CA ARG A 525 -7.47 -0.42 -10.23
C ARG A 525 -8.52 -0.15 -9.16
N CYS A 526 -8.45 1.01 -8.52
CA CYS A 526 -9.45 1.45 -7.53
C CYS A 526 -10.77 1.81 -8.23
N ILE A 527 -11.90 1.46 -7.62
CA ILE A 527 -13.23 1.59 -8.24
C ILE A 527 -13.62 3.06 -8.43
N PHE A 528 -13.28 3.94 -7.50
CA PHE A 528 -13.83 5.29 -7.44
C PHE A 528 -12.93 6.28 -8.18
N SER A 529 -11.72 6.53 -7.65
CA SER A 529 -10.74 7.48 -8.19
C SER A 529 -10.01 7.00 -9.45
N LYS A 530 -10.16 5.71 -9.82
CA LYS A 530 -9.38 5.03 -10.88
C LYS A 530 -7.87 5.03 -10.67
N ALA A 531 -7.40 5.39 -9.46
CA ALA A 531 -6.00 5.23 -9.06
C ALA A 531 -5.53 3.78 -9.23
N LEU A 532 -4.23 3.62 -9.45
CA LEU A 532 -3.56 2.35 -9.64
C LEU A 532 -2.84 1.92 -8.36
N ILE A 533 -2.88 0.62 -8.07
CA ILE A 533 -2.08 0.01 -7.01
C ILE A 533 -1.29 -1.13 -7.66
N GLN A 534 0.01 -0.93 -7.86
CA GLN A 534 0.90 -2.01 -8.24
C GLN A 534 1.43 -2.71 -6.98
N ILE A 535 1.15 -3.99 -6.85
CA ILE A 535 1.80 -4.87 -5.88
C ILE A 535 3.04 -5.47 -6.53
N SER A 536 4.19 -5.35 -5.85
CA SER A 536 5.49 -5.83 -6.29
C SER A 536 6.05 -6.81 -5.25
N VAL A 537 6.21 -8.08 -5.62
CA VAL A 537 6.80 -9.12 -4.76
C VAL A 537 8.27 -9.34 -5.15
N HIS A 538 9.23 -9.03 -4.28
CA HIS A 538 10.65 -8.95 -4.65
C HIS A 538 11.43 -10.23 -4.35
N LEU A 539 11.38 -11.17 -5.30
CA LEU A 539 12.07 -12.47 -5.28
C LEU A 539 13.60 -12.37 -5.39
N SER A 540 14.14 -11.16 -5.56
CA SER A 540 15.57 -10.85 -5.69
C SER A 540 16.20 -10.18 -4.46
N ALA A 541 15.46 -9.98 -3.36
CA ALA A 541 15.93 -9.28 -2.16
C ALA A 541 16.96 -10.05 -1.30
N GLU A 542 17.06 -11.37 -1.48
CA GLU A 542 17.89 -12.27 -0.68
C GLU A 542 19.36 -11.87 -0.61
N VAL A 543 19.96 -11.94 0.59
CA VAL A 543 21.41 -11.72 0.81
C VAL A 543 22.15 -13.01 1.18
N LYS A 544 21.44 -14.13 1.35
CA LYS A 544 21.99 -15.45 1.64
C LYS A 544 22.72 -16.03 0.42
N LEU A 545 23.91 -16.58 0.66
CA LEU A 545 24.62 -17.36 -0.35
C LEU A 545 24.02 -18.78 -0.41
N PRO A 546 23.79 -19.35 -1.61
CA PRO A 546 23.30 -20.72 -1.73
C PRO A 546 24.34 -21.74 -1.21
N PRO A 547 23.94 -22.97 -0.84
CA PRO A 547 24.87 -24.02 -0.43
C PRO A 547 25.98 -24.24 -1.46
N GLN A 548 27.21 -24.43 -0.99
CA GLN A 548 28.31 -24.89 -1.84
C GLN A 548 28.25 -26.42 -2.08
N ASP A 549 27.56 -27.15 -1.19
CA ASP A 549 27.23 -28.57 -1.38
C ASP A 549 25.69 -28.74 -1.31
N PRO A 550 24.99 -28.71 -2.45
CA PRO A 550 23.56 -28.91 -2.51
C PRO A 550 23.11 -30.33 -2.11
N GLU A 551 23.98 -31.34 -2.25
CA GLU A 551 23.64 -32.73 -1.91
C GLU A 551 23.62 -32.91 -0.39
N ALA A 552 24.64 -32.40 0.30
CA ALA A 552 24.68 -32.41 1.77
C ALA A 552 23.59 -31.51 2.38
N PHE A 553 23.33 -30.34 1.79
CA PHE A 553 22.23 -29.48 2.24
C PHE A 553 20.86 -30.14 2.03
N HIS A 554 20.60 -30.75 0.87
CA HIS A 554 19.36 -31.49 0.63
C HIS A 554 19.23 -32.68 1.58
N PHE A 555 20.28 -33.48 1.77
CA PHE A 555 20.27 -34.61 2.69
C PHE A 555 19.89 -34.22 4.11
N MET A 556 20.36 -33.07 4.61
CA MET A 556 20.06 -32.62 5.98
C MET A 556 18.64 -32.05 6.15
N TRP A 557 18.04 -31.50 5.09
CA TRP A 557 16.70 -30.87 5.15
C TRP A 557 15.57 -31.74 4.60
N LYS A 558 15.88 -32.85 3.91
CA LYS A 558 14.91 -33.72 3.21
C LYS A 558 13.82 -34.31 4.08
N ASP A 559 14.18 -34.75 5.29
CA ASP A 559 13.31 -35.40 6.25
C ASP A 559 12.98 -34.52 7.48
N SER A 560 13.36 -33.23 7.44
CA SER A 560 12.87 -32.26 8.41
C SER A 560 11.38 -31.98 8.20
N GLN A 561 10.58 -32.20 9.24
CA GLN A 561 9.15 -31.83 9.27
C GLN A 561 8.94 -30.34 9.62
N VAL A 562 10.02 -29.62 9.91
CA VAL A 562 10.02 -28.22 10.38
C VAL A 562 10.84 -27.40 9.39
N VAL A 563 10.22 -26.37 8.82
CA VAL A 563 10.83 -25.47 7.84
C VAL A 563 10.72 -24.04 8.39
N PRO A 564 11.79 -23.22 8.38
CA PRO A 564 11.71 -21.83 8.79
C PRO A 564 11.08 -20.95 7.70
N LYS A 565 10.33 -19.92 8.10
CA LYS A 565 9.66 -18.98 7.17
C LYS A 565 10.64 -18.21 6.32
N MET A 566 10.33 -18.14 5.02
CA MET A 566 10.91 -17.19 4.08
C MET A 566 10.56 -15.75 4.47
N LYS A 567 11.39 -14.79 4.02
CA LYS A 567 11.22 -13.35 4.24
C LYS A 567 11.17 -12.62 2.92
N ILE A 568 10.13 -12.89 2.12
CA ILE A 568 9.92 -12.26 0.82
C ILE A 568 9.19 -10.92 1.03
N PRO A 569 9.82 -9.78 0.71
CA PRO A 569 9.22 -8.48 0.92
C PRO A 569 8.20 -8.16 -0.19
N VAL A 570 7.08 -7.58 0.21
CA VAL A 570 6.04 -7.09 -0.69
C VAL A 570 5.88 -5.58 -0.54
N PHE A 571 5.73 -4.89 -1.68
CA PHE A 571 5.57 -3.44 -1.76
C PHE A 571 4.31 -3.08 -2.55
N ALA A 572 3.71 -1.93 -2.23
CA ALA A 572 2.64 -1.32 -2.99
C ALA A 572 3.08 0.04 -3.54
N ARG A 573 3.20 0.18 -4.86
CA ARG A 573 3.31 1.47 -5.54
C ARG A 573 1.91 1.95 -5.91
N VAL A 574 1.43 2.96 -5.19
CA VAL A 574 0.17 3.66 -5.49
C VAL A 574 0.49 4.76 -6.49
N SER A 575 -0.30 4.88 -7.57
CA SER A 575 -0.16 5.92 -8.60
C SER A 575 -1.50 6.61 -8.84
N TRP A 576 -1.55 7.93 -8.89
CA TRP A 576 -2.80 8.71 -8.95
C TRP A 576 -2.69 10.02 -9.74
N PRO A 577 -3.78 10.50 -10.37
CA PRO A 577 -3.78 11.75 -11.13
C PRO A 577 -3.64 12.99 -10.23
N ASP A 578 -3.10 14.08 -10.80
CA ASP A 578 -3.11 15.41 -10.18
C ASP A 578 -4.53 15.83 -9.81
N ASN A 579 -4.81 15.93 -8.50
CA ASN A 579 -6.16 16.19 -8.02
C ASN A 579 -6.16 17.06 -6.76
N ARG A 580 -7.30 17.72 -6.51
CA ARG A 580 -7.57 18.46 -5.26
C ARG A 580 -8.80 17.92 -4.49
N ASN A 581 -9.65 17.17 -5.20
CA ASN A 581 -10.97 16.79 -4.73
C ASN A 581 -11.08 15.30 -4.38
N LEU A 582 -10.30 14.43 -5.04
CA LEU A 582 -10.34 12.96 -4.80
C LEU A 582 -9.67 12.58 -3.47
N CYS A 583 -8.71 13.41 -3.02
CA CYS A 583 -8.09 13.37 -1.70
C CYS A 583 -8.89 14.09 -0.58
N GLY A 584 -9.98 14.77 -0.92
CA GLY A 584 -10.78 15.55 0.01
C GLY A 584 -10.07 16.76 0.61
N GLY A 585 -9.31 17.51 -0.20
CA GLY A 585 -8.70 18.76 0.23
C GLY A 585 -7.53 18.59 1.20
N GLY A 586 -6.55 17.75 0.84
CA GLY A 586 -5.22 17.74 1.46
C GLY A 586 -5.10 17.22 2.90
N ARG A 587 -6.18 17.25 3.70
CA ARG A 587 -6.13 17.04 5.16
C ARG A 587 -6.62 15.68 5.64
N LEU A 588 -7.45 14.98 4.87
CA LEU A 588 -7.94 13.65 5.25
C LEU A 588 -6.78 12.65 5.42
N ALA A 589 -5.83 12.64 4.49
CA ALA A 589 -4.63 11.79 4.57
C ALA A 589 -3.74 12.14 5.79
N PRO A 590 -3.34 13.40 6.07
CA PRO A 590 -2.69 13.79 7.32
C PRO A 590 -3.47 13.41 8.60
N ARG A 591 -4.79 13.55 8.61
CA ARG A 591 -5.65 13.14 9.75
C ARG A 591 -5.59 11.63 9.96
N PHE A 592 -5.71 10.85 8.87
CA PHE A 592 -5.58 9.39 8.90
C PHE A 592 -4.18 8.95 9.39
N ASN A 593 -3.12 9.58 8.86
CA ASN A 593 -1.74 9.38 9.29
C ASN A 593 -1.54 9.68 10.79
N LYS A 594 -2.23 10.69 11.35
CA LYS A 594 -2.20 10.96 12.81
C LYS A 594 -2.87 9.85 13.64
N PHE A 595 -3.96 9.25 13.16
CA PHE A 595 -4.68 8.19 13.89
C PHE A 595 -4.02 6.80 13.81
N PHE A 596 -3.39 6.48 12.68
CA PHE A 596 -2.85 5.14 12.39
C PHE A 596 -1.32 5.11 12.20
N ASN A 597 -0.63 6.24 12.40
CA ASN A 597 0.82 6.42 12.20
C ASN A 597 1.35 6.09 10.79
N THR A 598 0.47 6.09 9.79
CA THR A 598 0.81 5.86 8.38
C THR A 598 1.47 7.08 7.73
N GLU A 599 1.89 6.95 6.46
CA GLU A 599 2.70 7.95 5.76
C GLU A 599 2.15 8.32 4.36
N PHE A 600 0.82 8.25 4.17
CA PHE A 600 0.18 8.57 2.88
C PHE A 600 0.33 10.05 2.51
N ALA A 601 0.61 10.34 1.24
CA ALA A 601 0.66 11.71 0.69
C ALA A 601 -0.69 12.44 0.83
N SER A 602 -0.64 13.78 1.01
CA SER A 602 -1.81 14.63 1.24
C SER A 602 -2.82 14.66 0.09
N ASP A 603 -2.33 14.47 -1.14
CA ASP A 603 -3.07 14.49 -2.40
C ASP A 603 -3.50 13.10 -2.89
N MET A 604 -3.20 12.04 -2.12
CA MET A 604 -3.58 10.67 -2.44
C MET A 604 -5.11 10.48 -2.31
N PRO A 605 -5.78 9.82 -3.28
CA PRO A 605 -7.22 9.55 -3.21
C PRO A 605 -7.63 8.70 -2.00
N VAL A 606 -8.79 9.04 -1.42
CA VAL A 606 -9.31 8.40 -0.19
C VAL A 606 -9.57 6.89 -0.34
N ASP A 607 -9.89 6.43 -1.55
CA ASP A 607 -10.16 5.02 -1.84
C ASP A 607 -8.88 4.19 -1.98
N ALA A 608 -7.78 4.77 -2.48
CA ALA A 608 -6.47 4.11 -2.52
C ALA A 608 -5.89 3.92 -1.11
N ILE A 609 -6.03 4.93 -0.24
CA ILE A 609 -5.63 4.87 1.18
C ILE A 609 -6.38 3.73 1.89
N LEU A 610 -7.71 3.67 1.75
CA LEU A 610 -8.52 2.60 2.31
C LEU A 610 -8.24 1.23 1.66
N SER A 611 -7.95 1.17 0.37
CA SER A 611 -7.62 -0.09 -0.32
C SER A 611 -6.42 -0.78 0.31
N VAL A 612 -5.34 -0.02 0.56
CA VAL A 612 -4.12 -0.55 1.21
C VAL A 612 -4.38 -0.83 2.69
N TYR A 613 -4.96 0.11 3.44
CA TYR A 613 -5.17 -0.06 4.88
C TYR A 613 -6.14 -1.21 5.22
N TYR A 614 -7.23 -1.36 4.47
CA TYR A 614 -8.20 -2.46 4.66
C TYR A 614 -7.55 -3.83 4.46
N VAL A 615 -6.76 -3.99 3.39
CA VAL A 615 -6.04 -5.26 3.12
C VAL A 615 -5.03 -5.56 4.22
N MET A 616 -4.26 -4.55 4.65
CA MET A 616 -3.28 -4.71 5.73
C MET A 616 -3.91 -5.00 7.09
N GLN A 617 -5.14 -4.52 7.36
CA GLN A 617 -5.90 -4.92 8.53
C GLN A 617 -6.48 -6.33 8.40
N TRP A 618 -7.04 -6.69 7.25
CA TRP A 618 -7.63 -8.00 7.04
C TRP A 618 -6.59 -9.12 7.11
N ALA A 619 -5.39 -8.90 6.56
CA ALA A 619 -4.24 -9.78 6.72
C ALA A 619 -3.63 -9.75 8.15
N GLN A 620 -4.11 -8.89 9.06
CA GLN A 620 -3.60 -8.68 10.42
C GLN A 620 -2.12 -8.21 10.48
N ARG A 621 -1.68 -7.41 9.50
CA ARG A 621 -0.28 -6.96 9.34
C ARG A 621 -0.14 -5.43 9.28
N VAL A 622 -1.05 -4.65 9.87
CA VAL A 622 -0.96 -3.16 9.89
C VAL A 622 0.38 -2.65 10.44
N GLN A 623 1.00 -3.36 11.39
CA GLN A 623 2.32 -3.02 11.94
C GLN A 623 3.48 -3.13 10.92
N ASP A 624 3.26 -3.78 9.77
CA ASP A 624 4.20 -3.85 8.64
C ASP A 624 3.90 -2.82 7.54
N LEU A 625 2.77 -2.11 7.58
CA LEU A 625 2.42 -1.06 6.61
C LEU A 625 3.26 0.20 6.89
N LEU A 626 4.40 0.32 6.21
CA LEU A 626 5.41 1.36 6.49
C LEU A 626 5.75 2.18 5.23
N GLY A 627 5.92 3.49 5.45
CA GLY A 627 6.62 4.38 4.53
C GLY A 627 8.11 4.51 4.87
N VAL A 628 8.76 5.51 4.28
CA VAL A 628 10.20 5.78 4.45
C VAL A 628 10.59 6.01 5.92
N ARG A 629 9.82 6.76 6.72
CA ARG A 629 10.19 7.06 8.12
C ARG A 629 10.07 5.81 8.98
N GLY A 630 8.98 5.03 8.84
CA GLY A 630 8.83 3.72 9.48
C GLY A 630 9.94 2.73 9.09
N MET A 631 10.35 2.69 7.82
CA MET A 631 11.45 1.83 7.38
C MET A 631 12.81 2.29 7.94
N ARG A 632 13.10 3.61 7.99
CA ARG A 632 14.30 4.13 8.67
C ARG A 632 14.34 3.73 10.13
N GLN A 633 13.20 3.75 10.83
CA GLN A 633 13.13 3.28 12.22
C GLN A 633 13.48 1.79 12.33
N ARG A 634 12.92 0.91 11.48
CA ARG A 634 13.30 -0.51 11.46
C ARG A 634 14.77 -0.75 11.12
N VAL A 635 15.37 0.05 10.23
CA VAL A 635 16.81 -0.02 9.93
C VAL A 635 17.64 0.37 11.16
N ALA A 636 17.26 1.43 11.88
CA ALA A 636 17.95 1.83 13.12
C ALA A 636 17.79 0.80 14.26
N GLU A 637 16.62 0.17 14.39
CA GLU A 637 16.38 -0.92 15.35
C GLU A 637 17.19 -2.18 14.98
N LEU A 638 17.29 -2.52 13.68
CA LEU A 638 18.15 -3.61 13.20
C LEU A 638 19.65 -3.29 13.36
N GLU A 639 20.07 -2.04 13.19
CA GLU A 639 21.45 -1.61 13.45
C GLU A 639 21.78 -1.70 14.94
N ALA A 640 20.87 -1.29 15.83
CA ALA A 640 21.01 -1.46 17.28
C ALA A 640 21.10 -2.94 17.68
N ALA A 641 20.21 -3.79 17.14
CA ALA A 641 20.25 -5.24 17.35
C ALA A 641 21.53 -5.89 16.79
N ALA A 642 22.05 -5.40 15.66
CA ALA A 642 23.28 -5.90 15.03
C ALA A 642 24.56 -5.61 15.84
N HIS A 643 24.51 -4.71 16.83
CA HIS A 643 25.59 -4.46 17.79
C HIS A 643 25.51 -5.36 19.05
N LEU A 644 24.42 -6.10 19.24
CA LEU A 644 24.22 -7.01 20.38
C LEU A 644 24.61 -8.46 20.01
N PRO A 645 24.93 -9.33 20.99
CA PRO A 645 25.22 -10.74 20.73
C PRO A 645 24.00 -11.45 20.13
N GLU A 646 24.16 -12.08 18.97
CA GLU A 646 23.06 -12.77 18.28
C GLU A 646 22.68 -14.09 19.01
N PRO A 647 21.37 -14.39 19.21
CA PRO A 647 20.93 -15.64 19.81
C PRO A 647 21.29 -16.89 18.96
N ALA A 648 21.52 -18.02 19.64
CA ALA A 648 21.93 -19.26 19.00
C ALA A 648 20.77 -19.99 18.29
N ARG A 649 20.75 -19.88 16.96
CA ARG A 649 19.92 -20.59 15.97
C ARG A 649 19.97 -22.12 16.07
N LEU A 650 19.19 -22.86 15.26
CA LEU A 650 19.22 -24.34 15.22
C LEU A 650 20.64 -24.88 15.03
N TYR A 651 21.39 -24.34 14.08
CA TYR A 651 22.82 -24.61 13.88
C TYR A 651 23.54 -23.37 13.27
N PRO A 652 24.87 -23.24 13.46
CA PRO A 652 25.66 -22.19 12.81
C PRO A 652 25.78 -22.46 11.30
N GLY A 653 25.33 -21.50 10.48
CA GLY A 653 25.43 -21.62 9.02
C GLY A 653 26.87 -21.66 8.51
N THR A 654 27.15 -22.58 7.57
CA THR A 654 28.44 -22.72 6.88
C THR A 654 28.31 -22.36 5.40
N ARG A 655 29.43 -22.28 4.65
CA ARG A 655 29.38 -22.05 3.20
C ARG A 655 28.93 -23.29 2.42
N GLU A 656 29.20 -24.47 2.96
CA GLU A 656 28.75 -25.78 2.48
C GLU A 656 27.24 -25.92 2.71
N ILE A 657 26.85 -25.83 3.98
CA ILE A 657 25.47 -25.98 4.49
C ILE A 657 25.09 -24.69 5.26
N PRO A 658 24.46 -23.69 4.61
CA PRO A 658 23.96 -22.48 5.29
C PRO A 658 22.76 -22.82 6.18
N ASN A 659 22.43 -21.93 7.12
CA ASN A 659 21.17 -22.01 7.86
C ASN A 659 20.09 -21.19 7.11
N PRO A 660 18.91 -21.74 6.78
CA PRO A 660 17.82 -21.01 6.13
C PRO A 660 17.08 -20.00 7.02
N GLU A 661 17.24 -20.04 8.35
CA GLU A 661 16.79 -18.96 9.24
C GLU A 661 17.49 -17.61 8.92
N TYR A 662 16.90 -16.46 9.24
CA TYR A 662 17.46 -15.14 8.83
C TYR A 662 18.29 -14.44 9.90
N THR A 663 19.55 -14.15 9.54
CA THR A 663 20.51 -13.18 10.11
C THR A 663 19.86 -11.91 10.69
N THR A 664 20.23 -11.43 11.87
CA THR A 664 20.05 -9.99 12.20
C THR A 664 20.84 -9.13 11.20
N GLN A 665 22.05 -9.58 10.84
CA GLN A 665 22.89 -8.97 9.81
C GLN A 665 22.26 -9.10 8.40
N GLU A 666 21.58 -10.22 8.13
CA GLU A 666 20.91 -10.44 6.85
C GLU A 666 19.64 -9.60 6.72
N ARG A 667 18.79 -9.55 7.75
CA ARG A 667 17.60 -8.68 7.79
C ARG A 667 17.99 -7.20 7.72
N LEU A 668 19.09 -6.77 8.33
CA LEU A 668 19.64 -5.42 8.14
C LEU A 668 20.00 -5.18 6.66
N GLY A 669 20.75 -6.09 6.04
CA GLY A 669 21.04 -6.04 4.59
C GLY A 669 19.81 -6.06 3.69
N MET A 670 18.72 -6.70 4.10
CA MET A 670 17.44 -6.69 3.40
C MET A 670 16.69 -5.36 3.61
N HIS A 671 16.56 -4.87 4.84
CA HIS A 671 15.83 -3.62 5.13
C HIS A 671 16.52 -2.37 4.53
N ILE A 672 17.85 -2.38 4.31
CA ILE A 672 18.54 -1.34 3.54
C ILE A 672 18.11 -1.33 2.07
N GLN A 673 17.85 -2.50 1.47
CA GLN A 673 17.27 -2.59 0.12
C GLN A 673 15.82 -2.10 0.12
N TYR A 674 15.04 -2.40 1.15
CA TYR A 674 13.64 -1.96 1.26
C TYR A 674 13.58 -0.44 1.36
N LEU A 675 14.43 0.16 2.20
CA LEU A 675 14.56 1.62 2.33
C LEU A 675 14.96 2.29 1.00
N SER A 676 15.80 1.62 0.21
CA SER A 676 16.17 2.09 -1.12
C SER A 676 15.06 1.95 -2.15
N HIS A 677 14.20 0.93 -2.04
CA HIS A 677 13.07 0.76 -2.94
C HIS A 677 12.06 1.89 -2.72
N LEU A 678 11.68 2.14 -1.45
CA LEU A 678 10.77 3.20 -1.01
C LEU A 678 11.20 4.64 -1.36
N GLY A 679 12.30 4.83 -2.10
CA GLY A 679 12.73 6.12 -2.61
C GLY A 679 13.28 7.08 -1.54
N ASP A 680 13.88 6.57 -0.45
CA ASP A 680 14.46 7.44 0.59
C ASP A 680 15.54 8.37 -0.01
N PRO A 681 15.34 9.71 0.00
CA PRO A 681 16.30 10.66 -0.56
C PRO A 681 17.65 10.70 0.18
N LYS A 682 17.78 10.02 1.33
CA LYS A 682 19.02 9.90 2.11
C LYS A 682 19.67 8.51 2.05
N VAL A 683 19.14 7.57 1.27
CA VAL A 683 19.63 6.17 1.29
C VAL A 683 21.12 6.04 0.94
N LEU A 684 21.63 6.90 0.05
CA LEU A 684 23.05 6.90 -0.34
C LEU A 684 23.96 7.32 0.82
N ASP A 685 23.54 8.31 1.63
CA ASP A 685 24.25 8.72 2.84
C ASP A 685 24.24 7.61 3.89
N THR A 686 23.09 6.95 4.09
CA THR A 686 22.93 5.80 4.99
C THR A 686 23.84 4.64 4.57
N ILE A 687 23.90 4.30 3.28
CA ILE A 687 24.81 3.28 2.76
C ILE A 687 26.27 3.65 3.02
N LEU A 688 26.66 4.91 2.75
CA LEU A 688 28.02 5.39 2.98
C LEU A 688 28.42 5.39 4.48
N ALA A 689 27.46 5.61 5.38
CA ALA A 689 27.67 5.56 6.82
C ALA A 689 27.86 4.13 7.35
N LEU A 690 27.05 3.16 6.89
CA LEU A 690 27.15 1.76 7.35
C LEU A 690 28.30 0.97 6.69
N LEU A 691 28.69 1.29 5.45
CA LEU A 691 29.67 0.50 4.68
C LEU A 691 31.00 0.19 5.40
N PRO A 692 31.60 1.10 6.22
CA PRO A 692 32.87 0.82 6.91
C PRO A 692 32.81 -0.23 8.02
N THR A 693 31.63 -0.43 8.64
CA THR A 693 31.41 -1.37 9.76
C THR A 693 30.58 -2.59 9.34
N ALA A 694 29.89 -2.52 8.20
CA ALA A 694 29.00 -3.54 7.67
C ALA A 694 29.67 -4.92 7.48
N SER A 695 28.96 -5.98 7.90
CA SER A 695 29.28 -7.38 7.60
C SER A 695 28.99 -7.73 6.13
N ALA A 696 29.46 -8.88 5.64
CA ALA A 696 29.31 -9.25 4.23
C ALA A 696 27.85 -9.30 3.71
N PRO A 697 26.84 -9.83 4.47
CA PRO A 697 25.44 -9.74 4.06
C PRO A 697 24.91 -8.30 4.03
N VAL A 698 25.33 -7.45 4.98
CA VAL A 698 24.96 -6.02 4.98
C VAL A 698 25.59 -5.32 3.77
N ARG A 699 26.84 -5.60 3.41
CA ARG A 699 27.50 -5.03 2.22
C ARG A 699 26.86 -5.51 0.91
N MET A 700 26.38 -6.75 0.83
CA MET A 700 25.53 -7.24 -0.27
C MET A 700 24.20 -6.46 -0.34
N GLY A 701 23.55 -6.24 0.81
CA GLY A 701 22.39 -5.37 0.93
C GLY A 701 22.62 -3.95 0.42
N CYS A 702 23.71 -3.31 0.87
CA CYS A 702 24.15 -2.00 0.39
C CYS A 702 24.46 -1.98 -1.11
N ALA A 703 25.06 -3.03 -1.66
CA ALA A 703 25.31 -3.14 -3.11
C ALA A 703 24.00 -3.21 -3.90
N LYS A 704 23.03 -4.03 -3.46
CA LYS A 704 21.70 -4.11 -4.08
C LYS A 704 20.93 -2.80 -3.94
N ALA A 705 20.97 -2.16 -2.78
CA ALA A 705 20.39 -0.84 -2.54
C ALA A 705 20.97 0.23 -3.47
N ALA A 706 22.30 0.30 -3.63
CA ALA A 706 22.93 1.22 -4.57
C ALA A 706 22.47 1.00 -6.03
N LEU A 707 22.18 -0.24 -6.44
CA LEU A 707 21.58 -0.54 -7.74
C LEU A 707 20.12 -0.07 -7.84
N ILE A 708 19.31 -0.30 -6.81
CA ILE A 708 17.90 0.13 -6.75
C ILE A 708 17.80 1.66 -6.81
N ALA A 709 18.63 2.39 -6.06
CA ALA A 709 18.76 3.85 -6.12
C ALA A 709 19.40 4.39 -7.43
N GLY A 710 19.85 3.51 -8.34
CA GLY A 710 20.48 3.89 -9.60
C GLY A 710 21.87 4.54 -9.45
N ASP A 711 22.55 4.37 -8.31
CA ASP A 711 23.93 4.81 -8.10
C ASP A 711 24.92 3.70 -8.49
N ARG A 712 25.20 3.67 -9.78
CA ARG A 712 26.19 2.80 -10.43
C ARG A 712 27.63 3.05 -9.94
N GLU A 713 27.93 4.24 -9.42
CA GLU A 713 29.28 4.60 -8.96
C GLU A 713 29.52 4.12 -7.54
N LEU A 714 28.55 4.36 -6.64
CA LEU A 714 28.52 3.78 -5.29
C LEU A 714 28.54 2.25 -5.36
N PHE A 715 27.77 1.65 -6.28
CA PHE A 715 27.82 0.21 -6.52
C PHE A 715 29.24 -0.27 -6.91
N ARG A 716 29.90 0.36 -7.90
CA ARG A 716 31.29 -0.01 -8.25
C ARG A 716 32.22 0.15 -7.05
N ARG A 717 32.09 1.24 -6.29
CA ARG A 717 32.90 1.47 -5.07
C ARG A 717 32.74 0.32 -4.08
N ILE A 718 31.52 -0.09 -3.77
CA ILE A 718 31.23 -1.23 -2.88
C ILE A 718 31.89 -2.50 -3.42
N VAL A 719 31.64 -2.88 -4.68
CA VAL A 719 32.17 -4.14 -5.25
C VAL A 719 33.70 -4.17 -5.32
N SER A 720 34.34 -3.03 -5.60
CA SER A 720 35.80 -2.89 -5.62
C SER A 720 36.44 -2.87 -4.21
N SER A 721 35.63 -2.59 -3.17
CA SER A 721 36.05 -2.66 -1.76
C SER A 721 35.75 -4.01 -1.08
N GLU A 722 34.87 -4.83 -1.66
CA GLU A 722 34.55 -6.16 -1.14
C GLU A 722 35.74 -7.11 -1.28
N PRO A 723 36.15 -7.83 -0.21
CA PRO A 723 37.22 -8.81 -0.29
C PRO A 723 36.94 -9.93 -1.32
N PRO A 724 37.98 -10.43 -2.04
CA PRO A 724 37.81 -11.51 -3.02
C PRO A 724 37.19 -12.77 -2.41
N GLY A 725 36.04 -13.19 -2.93
CA GLY A 725 35.32 -14.36 -2.43
C GLY A 725 33.96 -14.56 -3.09
N ARG A 726 33.14 -15.49 -2.56
CA ARG A 726 31.79 -15.76 -3.08
C ARG A 726 30.94 -14.49 -3.12
N MET A 727 30.96 -13.67 -2.06
CA MET A 727 30.11 -12.47 -1.99
C MET A 727 30.40 -11.49 -3.12
N GLN A 728 31.68 -11.12 -3.36
CA GLN A 728 32.08 -10.27 -4.49
C GLN A 728 31.70 -10.91 -5.85
N HIS A 729 31.88 -12.23 -6.01
CA HIS A 729 31.49 -12.94 -7.23
C HIS A 729 29.98 -12.75 -7.53
N TYR A 730 29.12 -13.01 -6.55
CA TYR A 730 27.67 -12.79 -6.66
C TYR A 730 27.33 -11.31 -6.90
N MET A 731 27.96 -10.36 -6.18
CA MET A 731 27.76 -8.92 -6.42
C MET A 731 28.03 -8.55 -7.88
N THR A 732 29.14 -9.03 -8.47
CA THR A 732 29.45 -8.69 -9.87
C THR A 732 28.43 -9.26 -10.85
N LYS A 733 27.73 -10.35 -10.51
CA LYS A 733 26.72 -10.97 -11.37
C LYS A 733 25.35 -10.27 -11.34
N LEU A 734 25.02 -9.52 -10.27
CA LEU A 734 23.78 -8.74 -10.17
C LEU A 734 23.56 -7.78 -11.35
N VAL A 735 24.62 -7.41 -12.05
CA VAL A 735 24.59 -6.46 -13.17
C VAL A 735 25.07 -7.06 -14.49
N VAL A 736 24.39 -6.67 -15.56
CA VAL A 736 24.92 -6.73 -16.93
C VAL A 736 26.16 -5.83 -17.00
N LYS A 737 27.30 -6.42 -17.37
CA LYS A 737 28.62 -5.78 -17.35
C LYS A 737 29.46 -6.24 -18.54
N ARG A 738 30.39 -5.39 -18.98
CA ARG A 738 31.31 -5.64 -20.09
C ARG A 738 32.39 -6.67 -19.71
N LYS A 739 33.09 -6.48 -18.60
CA LYS A 739 34.02 -7.46 -18.01
C LYS A 739 33.92 -7.43 -16.47
N THR A 740 34.24 -8.53 -15.79
CA THR A 740 34.27 -8.56 -14.30
C THR A 740 35.36 -7.65 -13.72
N ARG A 741 36.50 -7.51 -14.41
CA ARG A 741 37.60 -6.59 -14.03
C ARG A 741 37.14 -5.13 -13.91
N ASP A 742 36.09 -4.74 -14.63
CA ASP A 742 35.56 -3.38 -14.65
C ASP A 742 34.96 -2.95 -13.30
N LEU A 743 34.58 -3.93 -12.47
CA LEU A 743 34.01 -3.76 -11.13
C LEU A 743 34.96 -4.19 -10.02
N VAL A 744 35.71 -5.27 -10.22
CA VAL A 744 36.57 -5.89 -9.19
C VAL A 744 37.90 -5.14 -9.02
N ASP A 745 38.54 -4.74 -10.12
CA ASP A 745 39.86 -4.11 -10.05
C ASP A 745 39.64 -2.63 -9.64
N PRO A 746 40.04 -2.17 -8.43
CA PRO A 746 39.77 -0.80 -7.97
C PRO A 746 40.59 0.21 -8.78
N GLU A 747 41.89 -0.06 -8.86
CA GLU A 747 42.87 0.60 -9.72
C GLU A 747 42.97 -0.14 -11.08
N PRO A 748 43.25 0.57 -12.19
CA PRO A 748 43.43 -0.07 -13.49
C PRO A 748 44.60 -1.06 -13.47
N ARG A 749 44.32 -2.34 -13.75
CA ARG A 749 45.36 -3.36 -13.92
C ARG A 749 46.00 -3.30 -15.29
N LEU A 750 47.32 -3.41 -15.35
CA LEU A 750 48.09 -3.49 -16.58
C LEU A 750 47.80 -4.80 -17.32
N LEU A 751 47.38 -4.70 -18.58
CA LEU A 751 46.90 -5.80 -19.42
C LEU A 751 47.34 -5.50 -20.86
N GLU A 752 48.18 -6.36 -21.45
CA GLU A 752 48.69 -6.16 -22.83
C GLU A 752 49.33 -4.76 -23.03
N ASP A 753 50.14 -4.36 -22.04
CA ASP A 753 50.78 -3.04 -21.89
C ASP A 753 49.82 -1.82 -21.87
N GLN A 754 48.53 -2.06 -21.63
CA GLN A 754 47.48 -1.03 -21.52
C GLN A 754 46.77 -1.05 -20.17
N TYR A 755 46.20 0.10 -19.78
CA TYR A 755 45.39 0.26 -18.58
C TYR A 755 43.91 0.45 -18.95
N GLU A 756 43.04 -0.47 -18.53
CA GLU A 756 41.59 -0.36 -18.77
C GLU A 756 40.90 0.53 -17.72
N PHE A 757 40.61 1.78 -18.07
CA PHE A 757 39.86 2.71 -17.20
C PHE A 757 38.35 2.46 -17.26
N ALA A 758 37.83 1.65 -16.34
CA ALA A 758 36.42 1.27 -16.31
C ALA A 758 35.48 2.30 -15.64
N ALA A 759 35.98 3.24 -14.83
CA ALA A 759 35.14 4.16 -14.05
C ALA A 759 34.10 4.94 -14.90
N PRO A 760 34.41 5.46 -16.11
CA PRO A 760 33.42 6.14 -16.96
C PRO A 760 32.22 5.30 -17.44
N LEU A 761 32.25 3.96 -17.23
CA LEU A 761 31.14 3.05 -17.51
C LEU A 761 30.16 2.91 -16.31
N TRP A 762 30.56 3.40 -15.14
CA TRP A 762 29.86 3.25 -13.87
C TRP A 762 29.53 4.60 -13.20
N THR A 763 30.26 5.67 -13.49
CA THR A 763 29.79 7.06 -13.24
C THR A 763 28.49 7.33 -14.02
N LYS A 764 27.54 8.11 -13.48
CA LYS A 764 26.41 8.63 -14.27
C LYS A 764 26.95 9.46 -15.44
N ARG A 765 26.50 9.20 -16.68
CA ARG A 765 26.88 10.02 -17.85
C ARG A 765 26.29 11.43 -17.70
N GLY A 766 27.09 12.38 -17.26
CA GLY A 766 26.70 13.80 -17.27
C GLY A 766 26.43 14.28 -18.70
N THR A 767 25.15 14.44 -19.04
CA THR A 767 24.59 15.26 -20.14
C THR A 767 25.27 15.21 -21.52
N ARG A 768 26.04 14.16 -21.84
CA ARG A 768 26.57 13.95 -23.19
C ARG A 768 25.51 13.32 -24.09
N ILE A 769 24.65 14.18 -24.64
CA ILE A 769 23.64 13.87 -25.65
C ILE A 769 24.32 13.21 -26.86
N ASP A 770 24.24 11.88 -26.94
CA ASP A 770 24.69 11.13 -28.11
C ASP A 770 23.57 11.14 -29.15
N ARG A 771 23.59 12.14 -30.04
CA ARG A 771 22.55 12.35 -31.08
C ARG A 771 22.41 11.17 -32.05
N ASN A 772 23.28 10.17 -31.98
CA ASN A 772 23.23 8.96 -32.79
C ASN A 772 22.46 7.81 -32.11
N THR A 773 21.99 7.96 -30.87
CA THR A 773 21.10 7.00 -30.20
C THR A 773 19.67 7.55 -30.09
N LEU A 774 18.68 6.65 -30.08
CA LEU A 774 17.26 7.02 -29.91
C LEU A 774 17.02 7.73 -28.57
N GLU A 775 17.65 7.28 -27.49
CA GLU A 775 17.61 7.91 -26.17
C GLU A 775 18.16 9.34 -26.22
N GLY A 776 19.34 9.54 -26.84
CA GLY A 776 19.93 10.86 -27.00
C GLY A 776 19.13 11.79 -27.90
N ALA A 777 18.40 11.26 -28.89
CA ALA A 777 17.46 12.04 -29.70
C ALA A 777 16.21 12.47 -28.90
N VAL A 778 15.68 11.61 -28.03
CA VAL A 778 14.54 11.92 -27.14
C VAL A 778 14.93 12.96 -26.09
N ASP A 779 16.09 12.81 -25.44
CA ASP A 779 16.57 13.79 -24.46
C ASP A 779 16.90 15.14 -25.12
N ALA A 780 17.44 15.14 -26.35
CA ALA A 780 17.62 16.37 -27.13
C ALA A 780 16.29 17.08 -27.42
N ALA A 781 15.22 16.32 -27.70
CA ALA A 781 13.88 16.88 -27.92
C ALA A 781 13.22 17.37 -26.62
N ARG A 782 13.56 16.79 -25.46
CA ARG A 782 13.14 17.24 -24.13
C ARG A 782 13.83 18.53 -23.69
N LEU A 783 15.09 18.76 -24.09
CA LEU A 783 15.86 19.96 -23.79
C LEU A 783 15.64 21.13 -24.77
N LEU A 784 14.69 20.98 -25.71
CA LEU A 784 14.26 22.00 -26.68
C LEU A 784 12.77 22.37 -26.51
N ARG A 785 12.21 22.09 -25.33
CA ARG A 785 10.88 22.50 -24.86
C ARG A 785 11.00 23.15 -23.49
#